data_AF-A0A965ZSM7-F1
#
_entry.id   AF-A0A965ZSM7-F1
#
_cell.length_a   1.000
_cell.length_b   1.000
_cell.length_c   1.000
_cell.angle_alpha   90.00
_cell.angle_beta   90.00
_cell.angle_gamma   90.00
#
_symmetry.space_group_name_H-M   'P 1'
#
loop_
_entity.id
_entity.type
_entity.pdbx_description
1 polymer ?
#
loop_
_entity_poly.entity_id
_entity_poly.type
_entity_poly.pdbx_seq_one_letter_code
_entity_poly.pdbx_strand_id
1 'polypeptide(L)'
;MWGVLRSYRAPQSDLYDLSGGAAGIRIANLQNFDGVCPDVVLDEFGNPVDPPGRDRNIPLVPVQYDVAAVLANDVLSQTGFAAGDLFIPDNAPNPDDVLIDPGLNNNEGGLLDPNGGTLVLNPRATAPNGPLHDPTAMMYVRLEDLQPRFIDGVSPDGTIPAGAPLPTDGIDDRCQEPDGAGGLDLNIALAGCPVELIADAPVEPLVLRANAGDCVEVTLHNKLIDQAADIDGNPVFTCEEDLLNPGNCVADTLEPLFDLEGAQDAQDQGLLLVQANGTTQVLLANIVFDQVPDLAGYNTLLQMVIRNRQAQPQPTDLVNGVLANSVTTFNNNLIRPSAHVGLHPQLVEYDVTRGDGTNVGINGQQTVPPGGRTTYQWYAGDLRPDYANVSGGRNNRRANLLATPVEFGGTNLIPADTVKQGQKGLIGALVIEPQGSTWPDALADLTDTERDRQSATATDTRYTRADVTVECDGINVLTCPDGSFEDLVVVVQKGNNHRLGDGTAVPNIASEGIGIPEDSHDAGQKGVNYGSEPAWFRFGLAPDASFGRGPGGLGSPADAWKMYSNEKGAGEDPATPVYDVPADAEARLRLLEPTGVGRGSTFTVHGHIWQRDPYVCLDEDGNPVKTDGLPGKCANVDMSTFRQVGSLSIGKNPIGFYLGGQESVQPYEHFEIRLENTGGPNGVTGDYLWRDQASFGNTDGIWGLLRVEDPPTP
;
A
#
# COMPACT_ATOMS: atom_id res chain seq x y z
N MET A 1 -12.04 19.51 -23.05
CA MET A 1 -11.00 19.77 -24.07
C MET A 1 -9.93 18.73 -23.87
N TRP A 2 -9.51 18.02 -24.91
CA TRP A 2 -8.35 17.14 -24.87
C TRP A 2 -7.34 17.64 -25.90
N GLY A 3 -6.06 17.54 -25.57
CA GLY A 3 -4.94 17.93 -26.42
C GLY A 3 -3.72 17.15 -25.97
N VAL A 4 -2.85 16.79 -26.91
CA VAL A 4 -1.62 16.05 -26.65
C VAL A 4 -0.45 17.02 -26.73
N LEU A 5 0.25 17.24 -25.62
CA LEU A 5 1.53 17.94 -25.60
C LEU A 5 2.64 16.93 -25.91
N ARG A 6 3.46 17.24 -26.92
CA ARG A 6 4.64 16.44 -27.30
C ARG A 6 5.86 17.33 -27.19
N SER A 7 6.87 16.86 -26.44
CA SER A 7 8.19 17.49 -26.41
C SER A 7 9.14 16.72 -27.32
N TYR A 8 9.95 17.44 -28.10
CA TYR A 8 10.89 16.84 -29.04
C TYR A 8 12.31 17.30 -28.71
N ARG A 9 13.27 16.37 -28.69
CA ARG A 9 14.70 16.68 -28.47
C ARG A 9 15.34 17.43 -29.64
N ALA A 10 14.70 17.40 -30.82
CA ALA A 10 15.15 18.09 -32.02
C ALA A 10 13.96 18.77 -32.73
N PRO A 11 14.19 19.89 -33.45
CA PRO A 11 13.16 20.54 -34.25
C PRO A 11 12.54 19.55 -35.25
N GLN A 12 11.23 19.51 -35.31
CA GLN A 12 10.50 18.64 -36.24
C GLN A 12 10.22 19.41 -37.53
N SER A 13 10.47 18.78 -38.68
CA SER A 13 10.30 19.41 -39.99
C SER A 13 8.85 19.68 -40.37
N ASP A 14 7.90 19.05 -39.68
CA ASP A 14 6.45 19.15 -39.89
C ASP A 14 5.75 20.08 -38.87
N LEU A 15 6.50 20.73 -37.98
CA LEU A 15 5.96 21.67 -36.99
C LEU A 15 6.35 23.11 -37.33
N TYR A 16 5.40 24.03 -37.10
CA TYR A 16 5.64 25.46 -37.29
C TYR A 16 6.15 26.07 -35.98
N ASP A 17 7.33 26.68 -36.02
CA ASP A 17 7.91 27.36 -34.87
C ASP A 17 7.09 28.61 -34.55
N LEU A 18 6.50 28.68 -33.35
CA LEU A 18 5.66 29.81 -32.97
C LEU A 18 6.55 31.06 -32.86
N SER A 19 6.16 32.13 -33.57
CA SER A 19 6.91 33.39 -33.59
C SER A 19 6.94 34.02 -32.19
N GLY A 20 7.99 33.71 -31.43
CA GLY A 20 8.12 34.04 -30.00
C GLY A 20 8.86 32.97 -29.17
N GLY A 21 9.02 31.75 -29.69
CA GLY A 21 9.79 30.69 -29.03
C GLY A 21 11.26 31.05 -28.93
N ALA A 22 11.73 31.40 -27.74
CA ALA A 22 13.16 31.34 -27.45
C ALA A 22 13.63 29.87 -27.59
N ALA A 23 14.89 29.64 -27.95
CA ALA A 23 15.45 28.29 -27.85
C ALA A 23 15.20 27.73 -26.44
N GLY A 24 14.84 26.45 -26.36
CA GLY A 24 14.63 25.76 -25.09
C GLY A 24 15.82 25.94 -24.16
N ILE A 25 15.56 26.08 -22.86
CA ILE A 25 16.61 26.21 -21.86
C ILE A 25 17.30 24.86 -21.71
N ARG A 26 18.63 24.86 -21.76
CA ARG A 26 19.44 23.68 -21.42
C ARG A 26 19.86 23.76 -19.95
N ILE A 27 19.85 22.63 -19.26
CA ILE A 27 20.38 22.54 -17.91
C ILE A 27 21.92 22.51 -17.97
N ALA A 28 22.58 23.37 -17.21
CA ALA A 28 24.03 23.59 -17.25
C ALA A 28 24.83 22.78 -16.23
N ASN A 29 24.17 22.25 -15.21
CA ASN A 29 24.72 21.51 -14.08
C ASN A 29 24.17 20.07 -13.98
N LEU A 30 23.74 19.46 -15.11
CA LEU A 30 23.25 18.06 -15.10
C LEU A 30 24.27 17.07 -14.55
N GLN A 31 25.56 17.39 -14.64
CA GLN A 31 26.64 16.59 -14.08
C GLN A 31 26.71 16.58 -12.54
N ASN A 32 25.86 17.37 -11.87
CA ASN A 32 25.73 17.37 -10.42
C ASN A 32 24.53 16.52 -9.96
N PHE A 33 23.96 15.73 -10.86
CA PHE A 33 22.79 14.90 -10.60
C PHE A 33 23.00 13.52 -11.21
N ASP A 34 22.69 12.49 -10.44
CA ASP A 34 22.43 11.14 -10.95
C ASP A 34 20.91 10.93 -11.04
N GLY A 35 20.41 10.84 -12.28
CA GLY A 35 18.99 10.81 -12.54
C GLY A 35 18.29 12.10 -12.05
N VAL A 36 17.44 11.94 -11.04
CA VAL A 36 16.75 13.06 -10.37
C VAL A 36 17.44 13.49 -9.08
N CYS A 37 18.37 12.69 -8.57
CA CYS A 37 19.00 12.93 -7.29
C CYS A 37 20.24 13.81 -7.43
N PRO A 38 20.41 14.81 -6.56
CA PRO A 38 21.67 15.58 -6.50
C PRO A 38 22.85 14.70 -6.06
N ASP A 39 23.99 14.83 -6.72
CA ASP A 39 25.24 14.13 -6.36
C ASP A 39 26.03 14.85 -5.25
N VAL A 40 25.58 16.04 -4.87
CA VAL A 40 26.20 16.93 -3.87
C VAL A 40 25.09 17.51 -3.00
N VAL A 41 25.40 17.82 -1.73
CA VAL A 41 24.44 18.52 -0.87
C VAL A 41 24.13 19.88 -1.45
N LEU A 42 22.85 20.13 -1.70
CA LEU A 42 22.35 21.40 -2.17
C LEU A 42 21.72 22.17 -1.00
N ASP A 43 21.88 23.49 -0.99
CA ASP A 43 21.07 24.34 -0.12
C ASP A 43 19.63 24.33 -0.62
N GLU A 44 18.75 24.94 0.16
CA GLU A 44 17.35 25.10 -0.22
C GLU A 44 17.11 25.89 -1.53
N PHE A 45 18.15 26.49 -2.12
CA PHE A 45 18.10 27.13 -3.45
C PHE A 45 18.76 26.29 -4.54
N GLY A 46 19.15 25.05 -4.27
CA GLY A 46 19.77 24.19 -5.27
C GLY A 46 21.23 24.51 -5.60
N ASN A 47 21.92 25.30 -4.77
CA ASN A 47 23.36 25.52 -4.92
C ASN A 47 24.12 24.51 -4.06
N PRO A 48 25.28 24.00 -4.52
CA PRO A 48 26.12 23.17 -3.68
C PRO A 48 26.55 23.91 -2.42
N VAL A 49 26.24 23.36 -1.25
CA VAL A 49 26.70 23.85 0.05
C VAL A 49 27.65 22.86 0.70
N ASP A 50 28.58 23.40 1.48
CA ASP A 50 29.31 22.63 2.47
C ASP A 50 28.50 22.63 3.77
N PRO A 51 27.93 21.50 4.21
CA PRO A 51 27.38 21.42 5.56
C PRO A 51 28.52 21.64 6.58
N PRO A 52 28.26 22.27 7.74
CA PRO A 52 29.24 22.26 8.82
C PRO A 52 29.50 20.81 9.26
N GLY A 53 30.64 20.24 8.84
CA GLY A 53 31.08 18.91 9.26
C GLY A 53 31.04 17.79 8.21
N ARG A 54 30.63 18.04 6.96
CA ARG A 54 30.80 17.08 5.83
C ARG A 54 31.76 17.63 4.77
N ASP A 55 32.67 16.79 4.28
CA ASP A 55 33.69 17.13 3.28
C ASP A 55 33.07 17.25 1.87
N ARG A 56 33.59 18.15 1.03
CA ARG A 56 33.01 18.59 -0.27
C ARG A 56 32.88 17.51 -1.34
N ASN A 57 33.41 16.33 -1.06
CA ASN A 57 33.58 15.22 -2.01
C ASN A 57 32.84 13.95 -1.56
N ILE A 58 31.92 14.05 -0.58
CA ILE A 58 31.12 12.91 -0.13
C ILE A 58 29.78 12.96 -0.87
N PRO A 59 29.48 11.98 -1.74
CA PRO A 59 28.18 11.88 -2.41
C PRO A 59 27.03 11.85 -1.40
N LEU A 60 25.87 12.42 -1.76
CA LEU A 60 24.63 12.11 -1.05
C LEU A 60 24.41 10.59 -1.17
N VAL A 61 24.36 9.92 -0.02
CA VAL A 61 24.03 8.50 0.03
C VAL A 61 22.51 8.42 0.01
N PRO A 62 21.88 7.76 -0.99
CA PRO A 62 20.45 7.61 -1.03
C PRO A 62 19.92 6.87 0.20
N VAL A 63 18.73 7.25 0.66
CA VAL A 63 17.94 6.43 1.59
C VAL A 63 17.43 5.24 0.78
N GLN A 64 17.94 4.06 1.11
CA GLN A 64 17.66 2.83 0.36
C GLN A 64 16.63 1.98 1.08
N TYR A 65 15.64 1.51 0.33
CA TYR A 65 14.63 0.57 0.80
C TYR A 65 14.55 -0.63 -0.14
N ASP A 66 14.72 -1.83 0.41
CA ASP A 66 14.38 -3.08 -0.27
C ASP A 66 12.97 -3.49 0.16
N VAL A 67 12.05 -3.56 -0.80
CA VAL A 67 10.63 -3.85 -0.58
C VAL A 67 10.25 -5.08 -1.39
N ALA A 68 9.50 -6.01 -0.79
CA ALA A 68 8.94 -7.16 -1.46
C ALA A 68 7.41 -7.05 -1.55
N ALA A 69 6.84 -7.31 -2.72
CA ALA A 69 5.43 -7.63 -2.85
C ALA A 69 5.22 -9.13 -2.64
N VAL A 70 4.40 -9.50 -1.67
CA VAL A 70 4.18 -10.89 -1.22
C VAL A 70 2.70 -11.20 -1.07
N LEU A 71 2.34 -12.49 -1.11
CA LEU A 71 1.02 -12.95 -0.67
C LEU A 71 1.02 -13.08 0.85
N ALA A 72 -0.01 -12.54 1.50
CA ALA A 72 -0.22 -12.74 2.94
C ALA A 72 -0.33 -14.23 3.30
N ASN A 73 -0.86 -15.04 2.38
CA ASN A 73 -0.99 -16.49 2.53
C ASN A 73 0.36 -17.23 2.57
N ASP A 74 1.41 -16.66 2.01
CA ASP A 74 2.74 -17.28 2.02
C ASP A 74 3.57 -16.85 3.24
N VAL A 75 3.38 -15.62 3.72
CA VAL A 75 4.31 -14.98 4.67
C VAL A 75 3.78 -14.84 6.09
N LEU A 76 2.45 -14.85 6.29
CA LEU A 76 1.86 -14.65 7.62
C LEU A 76 1.64 -15.99 8.31
N SER A 77 2.01 -16.05 9.59
CA SER A 77 1.56 -17.11 10.50
C SER A 77 0.40 -16.60 11.36
N GLN A 78 -0.51 -17.50 11.74
CA GLN A 78 -1.59 -17.18 12.68
C GLN A 78 -1.44 -18.01 13.94
N THR A 79 -1.65 -17.37 15.10
CA THR A 79 -1.48 -18.00 16.41
C THR A 79 -2.76 -17.90 17.25
N GLY A 80 -2.98 -18.90 18.10
CA GLY A 80 -4.12 -18.90 19.03
C GLY A 80 -5.50 -19.20 18.43
N PHE A 81 -5.66 -19.19 17.10
CA PHE A 81 -6.90 -19.59 16.43
C PHE A 81 -7.12 -21.10 16.54
N ALA A 82 -8.36 -21.51 16.84
CA ALA A 82 -8.75 -22.91 16.83
C ALA A 82 -8.91 -23.43 15.39
N ALA A 83 -8.80 -24.74 15.22
CA ALA A 83 -9.04 -25.38 13.92
C ALA A 83 -10.45 -25.05 13.42
N GLY A 84 -10.53 -24.42 12.25
CA GLY A 84 -11.79 -23.98 11.64
C GLY A 84 -12.21 -22.54 11.96
N ASP A 85 -11.42 -21.78 12.75
CA ASP A 85 -11.69 -20.35 12.98
C ASP A 85 -11.35 -19.49 11.75
N LEU A 86 -10.37 -19.93 10.94
CA LEU A 86 -9.96 -19.31 9.69
C LEU A 86 -9.97 -20.38 8.60
N PHE A 87 -10.92 -20.29 7.67
CA PHE A 87 -11.02 -21.20 6.54
C PHE A 87 -10.39 -20.57 5.30
N ILE A 88 -9.37 -21.24 4.79
CA ILE A 88 -8.72 -20.92 3.52
C ILE A 88 -9.14 -22.00 2.54
N PRO A 89 -9.94 -21.67 1.51
CA PRO A 89 -10.41 -22.67 0.55
C PRO A 89 -9.24 -23.23 -0.26
N ASP A 90 -9.27 -24.53 -0.52
CA ASP A 90 -8.52 -25.08 -1.64
C ASP A 90 -9.13 -24.50 -2.92
N ASN A 91 -8.33 -23.79 -3.73
CA ASN A 91 -8.83 -23.03 -4.88
C ASN A 91 -9.27 -23.94 -6.07
N ALA A 92 -9.91 -25.09 -5.80
CA ALA A 92 -10.29 -26.09 -6.80
C ALA A 92 -11.54 -25.67 -7.62
N PRO A 93 -11.52 -25.77 -8.96
CA PRO A 93 -12.71 -25.57 -9.78
C PRO A 93 -13.78 -26.59 -9.38
N ASN A 94 -14.95 -26.13 -8.89
CA ASN A 94 -16.07 -27.03 -8.62
C ASN A 94 -16.87 -27.29 -9.91
N PRO A 95 -16.85 -28.52 -10.48
CA PRO A 95 -17.54 -28.81 -11.73
C PRO A 95 -19.08 -28.80 -11.63
N ASP A 96 -19.67 -28.74 -10.42
CA ASP A 96 -21.12 -28.76 -10.20
C ASP A 96 -21.78 -27.36 -10.19
N ASP A 97 -21.00 -26.29 -10.34
CA ASP A 97 -21.42 -24.92 -10.06
C ASP A 97 -22.10 -24.17 -11.24
N VAL A 98 -22.65 -24.92 -12.21
CA VAL A 98 -23.17 -24.33 -13.47
C VAL A 98 -24.56 -23.68 -13.34
N LEU A 99 -25.28 -23.77 -12.21
CA LEU A 99 -26.73 -23.47 -12.24
C LEU A 99 -27.38 -22.72 -11.05
N ILE A 100 -26.64 -22.22 -10.06
CA ILE A 100 -27.25 -21.39 -8.99
C ILE A 100 -26.28 -20.25 -8.59
N ASP A 101 -26.41 -19.12 -9.29
CA ASP A 101 -25.66 -17.86 -9.12
C ASP A 101 -24.25 -17.81 -9.76
N PRO A 102 -24.12 -17.34 -11.03
CA PRO A 102 -22.93 -17.52 -11.86
C PRO A 102 -21.76 -16.58 -11.51
N GLY A 103 -21.48 -16.30 -10.23
CA GLY A 103 -20.37 -15.40 -9.90
C GLY A 103 -19.97 -15.25 -8.43
N LEU A 104 -20.37 -16.14 -7.52
CA LEU A 104 -19.95 -16.09 -6.11
C LEU A 104 -19.21 -17.36 -5.63
N ASN A 105 -19.24 -18.42 -6.43
CA ASN A 105 -18.68 -19.73 -6.12
C ASN A 105 -17.53 -20.11 -7.09
N ASN A 106 -17.14 -19.20 -7.99
CA ASN A 106 -16.06 -19.38 -8.95
C ASN A 106 -14.74 -18.78 -8.44
N ASN A 107 -13.67 -19.56 -8.57
CA ASN A 107 -12.31 -19.11 -8.36
C ASN A 107 -11.82 -18.42 -9.63
N GLU A 108 -11.31 -17.20 -9.49
CA GLU A 108 -10.92 -16.36 -10.61
C GLU A 108 -9.40 -16.10 -10.61
N GLY A 109 -8.60 -16.88 -9.89
CA GLY A 109 -7.15 -16.67 -9.76
C GLY A 109 -6.33 -17.94 -9.55
N GLY A 110 -5.05 -17.76 -9.22
CA GLY A 110 -4.07 -18.83 -8.96
C GLY A 110 -4.34 -19.61 -7.67
N LEU A 111 -3.57 -20.67 -7.40
CA LEU A 111 -3.81 -21.51 -6.22
C LEU A 111 -3.57 -20.77 -4.90
N LEU A 112 -4.42 -21.04 -3.90
CA LEU A 112 -4.16 -20.70 -2.51
C LEU A 112 -3.48 -21.87 -1.80
N ASP A 113 -2.61 -21.59 -0.83
CA ASP A 113 -2.13 -22.57 0.14
C ASP A 113 -3.18 -22.70 1.26
N PRO A 114 -3.98 -23.79 1.30
CA PRO A 114 -4.98 -23.99 2.35
C PRO A 114 -4.36 -24.19 3.75
N ASN A 115 -3.04 -24.42 3.84
CA ASN A 115 -2.31 -24.51 5.10
C ASN A 115 -1.47 -23.25 5.40
N GLY A 116 -1.48 -22.28 4.47
CA GLY A 116 -0.78 -21.02 4.63
C GLY A 116 -1.53 -20.03 5.52
N GLY A 117 -1.06 -18.78 5.49
CA GLY A 117 -1.61 -17.68 6.25
C GLY A 117 -2.85 -17.00 5.67
N THR A 118 -3.36 -15.98 6.34
CA THR A 118 -4.31 -15.02 5.78
C THR A 118 -4.12 -13.68 6.47
N LEU A 119 -4.42 -12.57 5.77
CA LEU A 119 -4.46 -11.26 6.40
C LEU A 119 -5.74 -11.18 7.26
N VAL A 120 -5.60 -11.35 8.57
CA VAL A 120 -6.69 -11.15 9.51
C VAL A 120 -6.86 -9.65 9.78
N LEU A 121 -8.06 -9.14 9.51
CA LEU A 121 -8.44 -7.73 9.66
C LEU A 121 -9.13 -7.48 11.01
N ASN A 122 -9.81 -8.51 11.53
CA ASN A 122 -10.44 -8.51 12.83
C ASN A 122 -10.41 -9.93 13.42
N PRO A 123 -9.62 -10.21 14.47
CA PRO A 123 -9.44 -11.56 15.00
C PRO A 123 -10.63 -12.07 15.83
N ARG A 124 -11.65 -11.25 16.08
CA ARG A 124 -12.71 -11.60 17.04
C ARG A 124 -13.67 -12.64 16.50
N ALA A 125 -14.10 -13.52 17.40
CA ALA A 125 -15.12 -14.53 17.12
C ALA A 125 -16.55 -14.12 17.57
N THR A 126 -16.81 -12.83 17.86
CA THR A 126 -17.94 -12.40 18.70
C THR A 126 -19.35 -12.43 18.08
N ALA A 127 -19.55 -12.82 16.83
CA ALA A 127 -20.88 -13.03 16.24
C ALA A 127 -20.81 -13.90 14.95
N PRO A 128 -21.92 -14.48 14.44
CA PRO A 128 -22.08 -15.92 14.15
C PRO A 128 -21.06 -16.63 13.25
N ASN A 129 -20.16 -15.93 12.57
CA ASN A 129 -19.32 -16.48 11.50
C ASN A 129 -17.81 -16.20 11.66
N GLY A 130 -17.31 -15.87 12.87
CA GLY A 130 -15.86 -15.85 13.15
C GLY A 130 -15.11 -14.55 12.76
N PRO A 131 -13.76 -14.60 12.71
CA PRO A 131 -12.89 -13.48 12.32
C PRO A 131 -13.19 -12.90 10.93
N LEU A 132 -12.79 -11.64 10.70
CA LEU A 132 -12.75 -11.04 9.37
C LEU A 132 -11.33 -11.15 8.81
N HIS A 133 -11.19 -11.71 7.61
CA HIS A 133 -9.89 -11.91 6.99
C HIS A 133 -9.93 -11.84 5.46
N ASP A 134 -8.77 -11.82 4.81
CA ASP A 134 -8.63 -11.98 3.36
C ASP A 134 -7.50 -12.99 3.05
N PRO A 135 -7.82 -14.20 2.56
CA PRO A 135 -6.82 -15.21 2.22
C PRO A 135 -6.11 -14.93 0.89
N THR A 136 -6.59 -13.96 0.13
CA THR A 136 -6.01 -13.55 -1.17
C THR A 136 -5.25 -12.23 -1.08
N ALA A 137 -4.99 -11.74 0.13
CA ALA A 137 -4.36 -10.45 0.35
C ALA A 137 -2.91 -10.44 -0.15
N MET A 138 -2.50 -9.28 -0.68
CA MET A 138 -1.13 -8.94 -1.05
C MET A 138 -0.62 -7.84 -0.13
N MET A 139 0.67 -7.87 0.16
CA MET A 139 1.32 -6.90 1.04
C MET A 139 2.62 -6.41 0.41
N TYR A 140 2.92 -5.12 0.60
CA TYR A 140 4.30 -4.64 0.51
C TYR A 140 4.94 -4.81 1.88
N VAL A 141 6.05 -5.51 1.94
CA VAL A 141 6.81 -5.76 3.18
C VAL A 141 8.25 -5.34 2.93
N ARG A 142 8.90 -4.72 3.91
CA ARG A 142 10.34 -4.46 3.77
C ARG A 142 11.09 -5.79 3.79
N LEU A 143 12.08 -5.95 2.93
CA LEU A 143 12.84 -7.21 2.84
C LEU A 143 13.55 -7.52 4.17
N GLU A 144 13.94 -6.49 4.94
CA GLU A 144 14.51 -6.62 6.29
C GLU A 144 13.56 -7.22 7.34
N ASP A 145 12.24 -7.16 7.11
CA ASP A 145 11.23 -7.72 8.00
C ASP A 145 10.90 -9.19 7.66
N LEU A 146 11.54 -9.74 6.61
CA LEU A 146 11.35 -11.11 6.14
C LEU A 146 12.55 -11.99 6.51
N GLN A 147 12.26 -13.27 6.75
CA GLN A 147 13.26 -14.31 6.95
C GLN A 147 12.96 -15.52 6.05
N PRO A 148 13.93 -16.39 5.76
CA PRO A 148 13.68 -17.61 5.01
C PRO A 148 12.68 -18.50 5.74
N ARG A 149 11.73 -19.09 5.01
CA ARG A 149 10.84 -20.11 5.57
C ARG A 149 11.63 -21.43 5.69
N PHE A 150 11.78 -21.93 6.91
CA PHE A 150 12.52 -23.18 7.16
C PHE A 150 11.76 -24.39 6.58
N ILE A 151 12.49 -25.38 6.04
CA ILE A 151 11.87 -26.56 5.46
C ILE A 151 11.34 -27.48 6.56
N ASP A 152 10.06 -27.83 6.44
CA ASP A 152 9.34 -28.67 7.39
C ASP A 152 10.02 -30.05 7.54
N GLY A 153 10.38 -30.41 8.78
CA GLY A 153 11.12 -31.64 9.10
C GLY A 153 12.46 -31.42 9.82
N VAL A 154 12.94 -30.19 9.97
CA VAL A 154 14.02 -29.84 10.92
C VAL A 154 13.37 -29.32 12.19
N SER A 155 13.54 -30.01 13.31
CA SER A 155 13.00 -29.54 14.59
C SER A 155 13.66 -28.21 15.01
N PRO A 156 13.02 -27.36 15.85
CA PRO A 156 13.59 -26.10 16.32
C PRO A 156 14.93 -26.23 17.08
N ASP A 157 15.29 -27.45 17.48
CA ASP A 157 16.58 -27.82 18.09
C ASP A 157 17.58 -28.45 17.10
N GLY A 158 17.31 -28.39 15.79
CA GLY A 158 18.22 -28.79 14.71
C GLY A 158 18.34 -30.30 14.46
N THR A 159 17.39 -31.12 14.92
CA THR A 159 17.43 -32.56 14.65
C THR A 159 16.73 -32.91 13.35
N ILE A 160 17.49 -33.47 12.41
CA ILE A 160 17.01 -33.95 11.12
C ILE A 160 16.62 -35.45 11.26
N PRO A 161 15.42 -35.88 10.83
CA PRO A 161 15.06 -37.29 10.76
C PRO A 161 16.08 -38.05 9.90
N ALA A 162 16.60 -39.17 10.43
CA ALA A 162 17.58 -39.97 9.71
C ALA A 162 17.00 -40.47 8.38
N GLY A 163 17.46 -39.89 7.26
CA GLY A 163 17.05 -40.24 5.90
C GLY A 163 16.20 -39.19 5.16
N ALA A 164 16.00 -37.98 5.71
CA ALA A 164 15.39 -36.87 4.98
C ALA A 164 16.41 -36.25 3.98
N PRO A 165 16.04 -35.98 2.71
CA PRO A 165 16.90 -35.36 1.70
C PRO A 165 17.01 -33.83 1.86
N LEU A 166 16.85 -33.32 3.09
CA LEU A 166 16.85 -31.89 3.38
C LEU A 166 18.28 -31.34 3.54
N PRO A 167 18.53 -30.05 3.23
CA PRO A 167 19.78 -29.37 3.49
C PRO A 167 20.22 -29.54 4.95
N THR A 168 21.51 -29.79 5.18
CA THR A 168 22.05 -30.08 6.51
C THR A 168 21.99 -28.89 7.49
N ASP A 169 21.68 -27.69 6.98
CA ASP A 169 21.54 -26.43 7.72
C ASP A 169 20.08 -26.02 7.96
N GLY A 170 19.10 -26.74 7.39
CA GLY A 170 17.67 -26.46 7.51
C GLY A 170 17.15 -25.27 6.70
N ILE A 171 17.99 -24.62 5.89
CA ILE A 171 17.64 -23.48 5.05
C ILE A 171 17.26 -23.98 3.65
N ASP A 172 16.25 -23.40 3.02
CA ASP A 172 15.88 -23.74 1.64
C ASP A 172 16.97 -23.30 0.66
N ASP A 173 17.47 -24.22 -0.17
CA ASP A 173 18.54 -23.98 -1.15
C ASP A 173 18.17 -22.85 -2.14
N ARG A 174 16.88 -22.57 -2.36
CA ARG A 174 16.41 -21.43 -3.20
C ARG A 174 16.72 -20.07 -2.59
N CYS A 175 17.09 -20.03 -1.32
CA CYS A 175 17.53 -18.84 -0.62
C CYS A 175 19.05 -18.70 -0.58
N GLN A 176 19.80 -19.58 -1.23
CA GLN A 176 21.26 -19.59 -1.17
C GLN A 176 21.89 -19.19 -2.52
N GLU A 177 22.92 -18.36 -2.49
CA GLU A 177 23.73 -18.01 -3.67
C GLU A 177 25.23 -18.25 -3.44
N PRO A 178 26.05 -18.52 -4.48
CA PRO A 178 27.48 -18.73 -4.30
C PRO A 178 28.21 -17.49 -3.77
N ASP A 179 28.95 -17.65 -2.67
CA ASP A 179 29.70 -16.56 -1.98
C ASP A 179 30.99 -16.11 -2.73
N GLY A 180 31.28 -16.72 -3.89
CA GLY A 180 32.51 -16.49 -4.66
C GLY A 180 33.80 -17.05 -4.03
N ALA A 181 33.75 -17.57 -2.81
CA ALA A 181 34.82 -18.26 -2.09
C ALA A 181 34.63 -19.80 -2.06
N GLY A 182 33.54 -20.30 -2.64
CA GLY A 182 33.19 -21.71 -2.74
C GLY A 182 32.23 -22.20 -1.65
N GLY A 183 31.64 -21.29 -0.88
CA GLY A 183 30.51 -21.49 0.00
C GLY A 183 29.20 -20.91 -0.56
N LEU A 184 28.17 -20.89 0.28
CA LEU A 184 26.84 -20.41 -0.03
C LEU A 184 26.44 -19.33 0.98
N ASP A 185 26.01 -18.18 0.48
CA ASP A 185 25.47 -17.06 1.28
C ASP A 185 23.94 -17.08 1.20
N LEU A 186 23.30 -16.79 2.33
CA LEU A 186 21.85 -16.61 2.38
C LEU A 186 21.46 -15.28 1.73
N ASN A 187 20.61 -15.34 0.71
CA ASN A 187 20.04 -14.19 0.04
C ASN A 187 18.52 -14.34 -0.12
N ILE A 188 17.79 -13.69 0.78
CA ILE A 188 16.31 -13.65 0.76
C ILE A 188 15.74 -12.85 -0.43
N ALA A 189 16.56 -12.03 -1.08
CA ALA A 189 16.17 -11.21 -2.23
C ALA A 189 16.01 -12.02 -3.52
N LEU A 190 16.53 -13.26 -3.54
CA LEU A 190 16.35 -14.18 -4.65
C LEU A 190 14.86 -14.44 -4.91
N ALA A 191 14.50 -14.51 -6.19
CA ALA A 191 13.13 -14.67 -6.65
C ALA A 191 12.45 -15.83 -5.92
N GLY A 192 12.94 -17.06 -6.12
CA GLY A 192 12.33 -18.29 -5.62
C GLY A 192 12.52 -18.58 -4.13
N CYS A 193 13.21 -17.72 -3.37
CA CYS A 193 13.43 -17.92 -1.95
C CYS A 193 12.09 -17.81 -1.18
N PRO A 194 11.61 -18.89 -0.54
CA PRO A 194 10.43 -18.84 0.33
C PRO A 194 10.74 -18.01 1.55
N VAL A 195 9.82 -17.12 1.89
CA VAL A 195 9.99 -16.19 3.00
C VAL A 195 8.77 -16.23 3.92
N GLU A 196 9.00 -15.91 5.17
CA GLU A 196 7.98 -15.64 6.17
C GLU A 196 8.31 -14.34 6.90
N LEU A 197 7.29 -13.73 7.50
CA LEU A 197 7.47 -12.51 8.29
C LEU A 197 8.18 -12.84 9.61
N ILE A 198 9.15 -12.00 9.99
CA ILE A 198 9.81 -12.12 11.28
C ILE A 198 8.77 -11.93 12.40
N ALA A 199 8.98 -12.63 13.52
CA ALA A 199 8.15 -12.45 14.72
C ALA A 199 8.07 -10.96 15.10
N ASP A 200 6.88 -10.51 15.50
CA ASP A 200 6.58 -9.13 15.93
C ASP A 200 6.81 -8.00 14.90
N ALA A 201 7.33 -8.29 13.69
CA ALA A 201 7.47 -7.30 12.62
C ALA A 201 6.11 -6.72 12.19
N PRO A 202 5.98 -5.47 11.75
CA PRO A 202 4.66 -4.88 11.51
C PRO A 202 3.78 -5.67 10.50
N VAL A 203 2.47 -5.79 10.77
CA VAL A 203 1.44 -6.14 9.76
C VAL A 203 0.55 -4.94 9.56
N GLU A 204 1.00 -4.08 8.66
CA GLU A 204 0.43 -2.79 8.31
C GLU A 204 0.84 -2.44 6.87
N PRO A 205 0.18 -1.47 6.22
CA PRO A 205 0.64 -0.92 4.95
C PRO A 205 2.08 -0.47 5.01
N LEU A 206 2.83 -0.62 3.92
CA LEU A 206 4.23 -0.20 3.85
C LEU A 206 4.36 1.27 4.24
N VAL A 207 5.19 1.58 5.23
CA VAL A 207 5.57 2.96 5.58
C VAL A 207 7.04 3.16 5.25
N LEU A 208 7.33 4.06 4.30
CA LEU A 208 8.68 4.53 3.99
C LEU A 208 8.82 5.97 4.47
N ARG A 209 9.97 6.33 5.05
CA ARG A 209 10.21 7.67 5.58
C ARG A 209 11.51 8.24 5.02
N ALA A 210 11.53 9.52 4.71
CA ALA A 210 12.75 10.21 4.29
C ALA A 210 12.70 11.66 4.75
N ASN A 211 13.86 12.30 4.90
CA ASN A 211 13.88 13.73 5.16
C ASN A 211 13.64 14.51 3.87
N ALA A 212 13.08 15.71 4.00
CA ALA A 212 13.08 16.69 2.93
C ALA A 212 14.52 16.89 2.40
N GLY A 213 14.68 16.78 1.08
CA GLY A 213 15.96 16.88 0.39
C GLY A 213 16.72 15.57 0.24
N ASP A 214 16.24 14.46 0.81
CA ASP A 214 16.84 13.14 0.59
C ASP A 214 16.57 12.62 -0.83
N CYS A 215 17.54 11.87 -1.35
CA CYS A 215 17.32 10.96 -2.46
C CYS A 215 16.81 9.64 -1.89
N VAL A 216 15.69 9.13 -2.42
CA VAL A 216 15.10 7.85 -2.01
C VAL A 216 15.26 6.86 -3.16
N GLU A 217 15.84 5.69 -2.87
CA GLU A 217 15.95 4.57 -3.80
C GLU A 217 15.17 3.39 -3.25
N VAL A 218 14.17 2.92 -4.01
CA VAL A 218 13.34 1.79 -3.62
C VAL A 218 13.56 0.65 -4.59
N THR A 219 14.18 -0.44 -4.13
CA THR A 219 14.28 -1.69 -4.89
C THR A 219 13.05 -2.54 -4.58
N LEU A 220 12.15 -2.67 -5.56
CA LEU A 220 10.96 -3.49 -5.46
C LEU A 220 11.25 -4.89 -6.01
N HIS A 221 11.11 -5.90 -5.15
CA HIS A 221 11.14 -7.32 -5.47
C HIS A 221 9.72 -7.84 -5.62
N ASN A 222 9.44 -8.56 -6.70
CA ASN A 222 8.15 -9.21 -6.87
C ASN A 222 8.24 -10.68 -6.44
N LYS A 223 7.73 -10.97 -5.24
CA LYS A 223 7.64 -12.33 -4.68
C LYS A 223 6.24 -12.93 -4.85
N LEU A 224 5.36 -12.32 -5.65
CA LEU A 224 4.10 -12.93 -6.10
C LEU A 224 4.36 -13.99 -7.17
N ILE A 225 5.12 -15.01 -6.78
CA ILE A 225 5.54 -16.08 -7.68
C ILE A 225 4.44 -17.12 -7.69
N ASP A 226 3.61 -17.06 -8.72
CA ASP A 226 2.81 -18.21 -9.12
C ASP A 226 3.69 -19.11 -10.00
N GLN A 227 3.89 -20.35 -9.57
CA GLN A 227 4.49 -21.35 -10.44
C GLN A 227 3.48 -21.69 -11.53
N ALA A 228 3.94 -21.88 -12.76
CA ALA A 228 3.10 -22.34 -13.87
C ALA A 228 2.08 -23.37 -13.38
N ALA A 229 0.79 -23.06 -13.52
CA ALA A 229 -0.29 -23.97 -13.14
C ALA A 229 -0.93 -24.52 -14.39
N ASP A 230 -1.30 -25.80 -14.40
CA ASP A 230 -2.10 -26.32 -15.50
C ASP A 230 -3.55 -25.77 -15.47
N ILE A 231 -4.35 -26.13 -16.47
CA ILE A 231 -5.75 -25.71 -16.60
C ILE A 231 -6.64 -26.20 -15.44
N ASP A 232 -6.19 -27.21 -14.70
CA ASP A 232 -6.86 -27.74 -13.51
C ASP A 232 -6.30 -27.09 -12.22
N GLY A 233 -5.37 -26.13 -12.35
CA GLY A 233 -4.74 -25.39 -11.29
C GLY A 233 -3.51 -26.06 -10.67
N ASN A 234 -3.09 -27.25 -11.09
CA ASN A 234 -1.98 -27.93 -10.41
C ASN A 234 -0.62 -27.27 -10.75
N PRO A 235 0.29 -27.09 -9.78
CA PRO A 235 1.63 -26.58 -10.04
C PRO A 235 2.41 -27.49 -10.99
N VAL A 236 3.17 -26.88 -11.90
CA VAL A 236 3.95 -27.53 -12.94
C VAL A 236 5.44 -27.26 -12.72
N PHE A 237 6.22 -28.33 -12.71
CA PHE A 237 7.66 -28.38 -12.48
C PHE A 237 8.41 -28.72 -13.78
N THR A 238 9.67 -28.33 -13.86
CA THR A 238 10.61 -28.81 -14.89
C THR A 238 11.28 -30.09 -14.43
N CYS A 239 11.55 -31.01 -15.36
CA CYS A 239 12.54 -32.06 -15.14
C CYS A 239 13.83 -31.62 -15.81
N GLU A 240 14.87 -31.28 -15.04
CA GLU A 240 16.21 -31.15 -15.63
C GLU A 240 16.85 -32.55 -15.74
N GLU A 241 17.45 -32.81 -16.91
CA GLU A 241 18.02 -34.10 -17.38
C GLU A 241 17.04 -35.13 -17.99
N ASP A 242 17.25 -35.38 -19.29
CA ASP A 242 16.73 -36.48 -20.12
C ASP A 242 15.49 -36.21 -21.01
N LEU A 243 15.60 -35.20 -21.89
CA LEU A 243 14.70 -34.93 -23.03
C LEU A 243 14.42 -36.14 -23.94
N LEU A 244 15.20 -37.22 -23.82
CA LEU A 244 15.11 -38.42 -24.66
C LEU A 244 14.37 -39.58 -23.97
N ASN A 245 14.12 -39.53 -22.67
CA ASN A 245 13.33 -40.53 -21.92
C ASN A 245 12.38 -39.89 -20.88
N PRO A 246 11.22 -39.39 -21.32
CA PRO A 246 10.24 -38.69 -20.47
C PRO A 246 9.65 -39.49 -19.29
N GLY A 247 9.92 -40.80 -19.22
CA GLY A 247 9.41 -41.69 -18.18
C GLY A 247 10.29 -41.82 -16.95
N ASN A 248 11.35 -41.01 -16.82
CA ASN A 248 12.38 -41.16 -15.79
C ASN A 248 12.55 -39.91 -14.89
N CYS A 249 11.59 -38.99 -14.89
CA CYS A 249 11.57 -37.88 -13.93
C CYS A 249 11.52 -38.46 -12.50
N VAL A 250 12.58 -38.24 -11.73
CA VAL A 250 12.69 -38.62 -10.32
C VAL A 250 12.49 -37.37 -9.47
N ALA A 251 11.90 -37.51 -8.28
CA ALA A 251 11.52 -36.38 -7.42
C ALA A 251 12.67 -35.40 -7.12
N ASP A 252 13.93 -35.86 -7.14
CA ASP A 252 15.12 -35.05 -6.87
C ASP A 252 15.56 -34.16 -8.06
N THR A 253 14.92 -34.25 -9.24
CA THR A 253 15.20 -33.38 -10.41
C THR A 253 14.02 -32.49 -10.80
N LEU A 254 12.98 -32.46 -9.94
CA LEU A 254 11.84 -31.58 -10.11
C LEU A 254 12.17 -30.20 -9.55
N GLU A 255 12.40 -29.24 -10.44
CA GLU A 255 12.55 -27.85 -10.05
C GLU A 255 11.27 -27.07 -10.37
N PRO A 256 10.83 -26.16 -9.50
CA PRO A 256 9.75 -25.26 -9.83
C PRO A 256 10.14 -24.40 -11.03
N LEU A 257 9.20 -24.20 -11.96
CA LEU A 257 9.45 -23.40 -13.15
C LEU A 257 9.77 -21.94 -12.72
N PHE A 258 11.02 -21.51 -12.91
CA PHE A 258 11.43 -20.11 -12.79
C PHE A 258 10.70 -19.25 -13.85
N ASP A 259 10.80 -17.92 -13.69
CA ASP A 259 10.04 -16.84 -14.36
C ASP A 259 9.59 -17.02 -15.82
N LEU A 260 8.73 -16.13 -16.32
CA LEU A 260 8.25 -16.12 -17.71
C LEU A 260 9.37 -16.28 -18.76
N GLU A 261 10.56 -15.76 -18.51
CA GLU A 261 11.71 -15.83 -19.41
C GLU A 261 12.32 -17.25 -19.39
N GLY A 262 12.43 -17.88 -18.21
CA GLY A 262 12.75 -19.30 -18.04
C GLY A 262 11.70 -20.25 -18.61
N ALA A 263 10.42 -19.89 -18.57
CA ALA A 263 9.34 -20.65 -19.20
C ALA A 263 9.37 -20.55 -20.73
N GLN A 264 9.71 -19.37 -21.27
CA GLN A 264 9.96 -19.19 -22.71
C GLN A 264 11.25 -19.91 -23.14
N ASP A 265 12.31 -19.87 -22.32
CA ASP A 265 13.52 -20.66 -22.54
C ASP A 265 13.22 -22.17 -22.46
N ALA A 266 12.34 -22.62 -21.57
CA ALA A 266 11.87 -24.01 -21.52
C ALA A 266 11.12 -24.41 -22.80
N GLN A 267 10.33 -23.48 -23.39
CA GLN A 267 9.71 -23.66 -24.71
C GLN A 267 10.76 -23.76 -25.83
N ASP A 268 11.78 -22.92 -25.80
CA ASP A 268 12.82 -22.84 -26.83
C ASP A 268 13.84 -24.00 -26.72
N GLN A 269 14.06 -24.51 -25.51
CA GLN A 269 14.98 -25.62 -25.21
C GLN A 269 14.29 -27.00 -25.20
N GLY A 270 12.95 -27.04 -25.30
CA GLY A 270 12.17 -28.26 -25.42
C GLY A 270 12.02 -29.07 -24.13
N LEU A 271 12.14 -28.41 -22.97
CA LEU A 271 11.99 -29.02 -21.65
C LEU A 271 10.59 -29.61 -21.45
N LEU A 272 10.55 -30.77 -20.80
CA LEU A 272 9.32 -31.45 -20.44
C LEU A 272 8.83 -30.94 -19.09
N LEU A 273 7.55 -30.56 -19.04
CA LEU A 273 6.90 -30.05 -17.85
C LEU A 273 6.03 -31.14 -17.21
N VAL A 274 6.17 -31.33 -15.90
CA VAL A 274 5.45 -32.35 -15.14
C VAL A 274 4.69 -31.73 -13.97
N GLN A 275 3.48 -32.21 -13.69
CA GLN A 275 2.74 -31.80 -12.49
C GLN A 275 3.49 -32.22 -11.21
N ALA A 276 3.16 -31.58 -10.08
CA ALA A 276 3.62 -31.94 -8.74
C ALA A 276 3.55 -33.46 -8.43
N ASN A 277 2.61 -34.18 -9.03
CA ASN A 277 2.44 -35.63 -8.86
C ASN A 277 3.51 -36.48 -9.57
N GLY A 278 4.48 -35.86 -10.26
CA GLY A 278 5.67 -36.48 -10.85
C GLY A 278 5.38 -37.48 -11.99
N THR A 279 4.13 -37.64 -12.41
CA THR A 279 3.71 -38.69 -13.36
C THR A 279 2.99 -38.15 -14.58
N THR A 280 2.45 -36.93 -14.49
CA THR A 280 1.65 -36.33 -15.56
C THR A 280 2.44 -35.24 -16.25
N GLN A 281 2.66 -35.40 -17.55
CA GLN A 281 3.24 -34.36 -18.40
C GLN A 281 2.16 -33.41 -18.87
N VAL A 282 2.41 -32.10 -18.75
CA VAL A 282 1.46 -31.07 -19.15
C VAL A 282 1.90 -30.43 -20.46
N LEU A 283 0.97 -30.30 -21.40
CA LEU A 283 1.20 -29.52 -22.61
C LEU A 283 1.22 -28.03 -22.26
N LEU A 284 2.26 -27.32 -22.71
CA LEU A 284 2.42 -25.87 -22.51
C LEU A 284 1.18 -25.02 -22.85
N ALA A 285 0.39 -25.43 -23.85
CA ALA A 285 -0.85 -24.74 -24.22
C ALA A 285 -1.97 -24.82 -23.16
N ASN A 286 -1.82 -25.70 -22.17
CA ASN A 286 -2.73 -25.90 -21.05
C ASN A 286 -2.14 -25.35 -19.74
N ILE A 287 -1.08 -24.55 -19.82
CA ILE A 287 -0.44 -23.93 -18.65
C ILE A 287 -0.82 -22.45 -18.63
N VAL A 288 -1.27 -22.02 -17.47
CA VAL A 288 -1.54 -20.63 -17.16
C VAL A 288 -0.35 -20.12 -16.35
N PHE A 289 0.20 -19.00 -16.80
CA PHE A 289 1.25 -18.27 -16.12
C PHE A 289 0.64 -17.06 -15.39
N ASP A 290 1.32 -16.58 -14.35
CA ASP A 290 1.07 -15.27 -13.72
C ASP A 290 -0.33 -15.08 -13.10
N GLN A 291 -0.85 -16.05 -12.33
CA GLN A 291 -2.13 -15.87 -11.65
C GLN A 291 -1.93 -15.58 -10.17
N VAL A 292 -2.33 -14.38 -9.74
CA VAL A 292 -2.49 -14.11 -8.31
C VAL A 292 -3.80 -14.74 -7.84
N PRO A 293 -3.84 -15.38 -6.66
CA PRO A 293 -5.08 -15.92 -6.12
C PRO A 293 -6.18 -14.86 -5.97
N ASP A 294 -7.40 -15.20 -6.40
CA ASP A 294 -8.57 -14.35 -6.24
C ASP A 294 -9.82 -15.20 -6.04
N LEU A 295 -10.63 -14.81 -5.05
CA LEU A 295 -11.87 -15.45 -4.70
C LEU A 295 -13.02 -14.50 -5.01
N ALA A 296 -14.08 -15.00 -5.64
CA ALA A 296 -15.25 -14.21 -6.00
C ALA A 296 -15.93 -13.57 -4.78
N GLY A 297 -16.38 -12.32 -4.93
CA GLY A 297 -17.06 -11.56 -3.88
C GLY A 297 -18.24 -10.75 -4.39
N TYR A 298 -18.80 -9.92 -3.51
CA TYR A 298 -19.96 -9.07 -3.86
C TYR A 298 -19.58 -7.72 -4.48
N ASN A 299 -18.30 -7.49 -4.77
CA ASN A 299 -17.81 -6.19 -5.24
C ASN A 299 -18.23 -5.93 -6.70
N THR A 300 -18.68 -4.71 -6.96
CA THR A 300 -19.01 -4.25 -8.31
C THR A 300 -18.14 -3.04 -8.65
N LEU A 301 -17.70 -2.94 -9.90
CA LEU A 301 -16.85 -1.84 -10.33
C LEU A 301 -17.71 -0.64 -10.75
N LEU A 302 -17.11 0.54 -10.61
CA LEU A 302 -17.68 1.82 -11.01
C LEU A 302 -18.08 1.81 -12.50
N GLN A 303 -19.30 2.31 -12.77
CA GLN A 303 -20.00 2.48 -14.06
C GLN A 303 -21.18 1.49 -14.27
N MET A 304 -22.39 2.03 -14.10
CA MET A 304 -23.66 1.38 -14.48
C MET A 304 -24.08 1.81 -15.89
N VAL A 305 -24.50 0.86 -16.73
CA VAL A 305 -25.27 1.15 -17.97
C VAL A 305 -26.79 1.06 -17.69
N ILE A 306 -27.56 1.84 -18.43
CA ILE A 306 -28.85 2.49 -18.12
C ILE A 306 -30.08 1.56 -17.95
N ARG A 307 -30.92 1.87 -16.95
CA ARG A 307 -32.34 1.44 -16.83
C ARG A 307 -33.23 2.10 -17.90
N ASN A 308 -33.94 1.34 -18.74
CA ASN A 308 -35.09 1.87 -19.51
C ASN A 308 -36.32 2.01 -18.59
N ARG A 309 -36.55 3.21 -18.03
CA ARG A 309 -37.71 3.48 -17.14
C ARG A 309 -39.06 3.67 -17.86
N GLN A 310 -39.16 3.47 -19.19
CA GLN A 310 -40.40 3.73 -19.94
C GLN A 310 -40.98 2.54 -20.72
N ALA A 311 -40.33 1.37 -20.74
CA ALA A 311 -40.94 0.19 -21.33
C ALA A 311 -41.89 -0.50 -20.33
N GLN A 312 -43.18 -0.56 -20.66
CA GLN A 312 -44.10 -1.51 -20.03
C GLN A 312 -43.56 -2.93 -20.29
N PRO A 313 -43.24 -3.73 -19.26
CA PRO A 313 -42.57 -5.02 -19.44
C PRO A 313 -43.40 -5.95 -20.33
N GLN A 314 -42.77 -6.52 -21.36
CA GLN A 314 -43.39 -7.57 -22.16
C GLN A 314 -43.02 -8.94 -21.57
N PRO A 315 -43.92 -9.95 -21.61
CA PRO A 315 -43.65 -11.29 -21.06
C PRO A 315 -42.42 -11.99 -21.67
N THR A 316 -41.97 -11.53 -22.85
CA THR A 316 -40.78 -12.02 -23.55
C THR A 316 -39.47 -11.48 -22.98
N ASP A 317 -39.54 -10.50 -22.08
CA ASP A 317 -38.36 -9.89 -21.45
C ASP A 317 -37.89 -10.70 -20.24
N LEU A 318 -38.29 -11.96 -20.06
CA LEU A 318 -37.93 -12.80 -18.91
C LEU A 318 -37.00 -13.94 -19.34
N VAL A 319 -35.81 -14.00 -18.74
CA VAL A 319 -34.93 -15.19 -18.77
C VAL A 319 -34.91 -15.76 -17.35
N ASN A 320 -35.30 -17.02 -17.19
CA ASN A 320 -35.41 -17.70 -15.87
C ASN A 320 -36.24 -16.93 -14.82
N GLY A 321 -37.25 -16.17 -15.24
CA GLY A 321 -38.11 -15.41 -14.33
C GLY A 321 -37.56 -14.04 -13.90
N VAL A 322 -36.41 -13.62 -14.44
CA VAL A 322 -35.81 -12.29 -14.20
C VAL A 322 -35.89 -11.44 -15.45
N LEU A 323 -36.26 -10.16 -15.29
CA LEU A 323 -36.38 -9.20 -16.40
C LEU A 323 -35.01 -8.95 -17.05
N ALA A 324 -34.89 -9.24 -18.35
CA ALA A 324 -33.74 -9.04 -19.22
C ALA A 324 -33.38 -7.56 -19.47
N ASN A 325 -34.14 -6.61 -18.89
CA ASN A 325 -33.81 -5.19 -18.82
C ASN A 325 -33.11 -4.83 -17.48
N SER A 326 -32.44 -5.82 -16.87
CA SER A 326 -31.69 -5.67 -15.62
C SER A 326 -30.45 -4.80 -15.81
N VAL A 327 -30.07 -4.09 -14.75
CA VAL A 327 -28.78 -3.39 -14.69
C VAL A 327 -27.69 -4.45 -14.87
N THR A 328 -26.85 -4.31 -15.89
CA THR A 328 -25.61 -5.09 -16.00
C THR A 328 -24.49 -4.21 -15.47
N THR A 329 -24.02 -4.49 -14.26
CA THR A 329 -22.80 -3.89 -13.70
C THR A 329 -21.59 -4.64 -14.24
N PHE A 330 -20.48 -3.94 -14.46
CA PHE A 330 -19.20 -4.62 -14.67
C PHE A 330 -18.75 -5.21 -13.31
N ASN A 331 -18.78 -6.54 -13.20
CA ASN A 331 -18.55 -7.23 -11.93
C ASN A 331 -17.04 -7.32 -11.66
N ASN A 332 -16.62 -7.06 -10.41
CA ASN A 332 -15.22 -7.18 -9.99
C ASN A 332 -14.68 -8.59 -10.22
N ASN A 333 -15.54 -9.63 -10.17
CA ASN A 333 -15.15 -11.02 -10.39
C ASN A 333 -14.81 -11.33 -11.86
N LEU A 334 -14.99 -10.39 -12.79
CA LEU A 334 -14.61 -10.58 -14.21
C LEU A 334 -13.17 -10.14 -14.52
N ILE A 335 -12.44 -9.62 -13.52
CA ILE A 335 -11.05 -9.21 -13.63
C ILE A 335 -10.23 -9.94 -12.58
N ARG A 336 -9.03 -10.35 -12.95
CA ARG A 336 -8.03 -10.95 -12.05
C ARG A 336 -7.01 -9.91 -11.60
N PRO A 337 -6.49 -9.99 -10.37
CA PRO A 337 -5.35 -9.18 -9.96
C PRO A 337 -4.15 -9.40 -10.86
N SER A 338 -3.43 -8.32 -11.19
CA SER A 338 -2.17 -8.46 -11.92
C SER A 338 -1.10 -9.09 -11.02
N ALA A 339 -0.35 -10.05 -11.57
CA ALA A 339 0.88 -10.54 -10.94
C ALA A 339 2.08 -9.61 -11.14
N HIS A 340 1.96 -8.59 -12.00
CA HIS A 340 2.99 -7.56 -12.13
C HIS A 340 2.76 -6.46 -11.10
N VAL A 341 3.78 -6.15 -10.31
CA VAL A 341 3.69 -5.13 -9.26
C VAL A 341 4.45 -3.88 -9.67
N GLY A 342 4.12 -2.76 -9.08
CA GLY A 342 4.89 -1.52 -9.23
C GLY A 342 4.55 -0.58 -8.09
N LEU A 343 5.35 0.45 -7.87
CA LEU A 343 5.19 1.36 -6.74
C LEU A 343 5.28 2.80 -7.22
N HIS A 344 4.14 3.49 -7.21
CA HIS A 344 4.03 4.87 -7.69
C HIS A 344 4.00 5.87 -6.52
N PRO A 345 4.92 6.84 -6.48
CA PRO A 345 4.93 7.87 -5.45
C PRO A 345 4.07 9.09 -5.83
N GLN A 346 3.77 9.94 -4.86
CA GLN A 346 3.15 11.26 -5.12
C GLN A 346 4.06 12.39 -4.62
N LEU A 347 3.90 13.58 -5.22
CA LEU A 347 4.59 14.85 -4.90
C LEU A 347 6.10 14.91 -5.13
N VAL A 348 6.84 13.86 -4.76
CA VAL A 348 8.30 13.78 -4.97
C VAL A 348 8.66 13.85 -6.46
N GLU A 349 9.89 14.26 -6.74
CA GLU A 349 10.39 14.40 -8.11
C GLU A 349 11.00 13.10 -8.61
N TYR A 350 10.62 12.68 -9.81
CA TYR A 350 11.11 11.46 -10.43
C TYR A 350 11.06 11.54 -11.97
N ASP A 351 11.91 10.76 -12.64
CA ASP A 351 11.83 10.61 -14.08
C ASP A 351 10.66 9.67 -14.43
N VAL A 352 9.54 10.23 -14.88
CA VAL A 352 8.33 9.46 -15.26
C VAL A 352 8.58 8.32 -16.25
N THR A 353 9.70 8.36 -17.00
CA THR A 353 10.06 7.28 -17.94
C THR A 353 10.73 6.07 -17.28
N ARG A 354 11.15 6.19 -16.01
CA ARG A 354 11.96 5.18 -15.28
C ARG A 354 11.58 4.97 -13.80
N GLY A 355 11.09 6.00 -13.12
CA GLY A 355 10.84 6.02 -11.67
C GLY A 355 9.38 6.13 -11.25
N ASP A 356 8.43 5.95 -12.17
CA ASP A 356 6.99 6.10 -11.90
C ASP A 356 6.33 4.86 -11.28
N GLY A 357 6.89 3.68 -11.53
CA GLY A 357 6.28 2.42 -11.09
C GLY A 357 5.07 1.94 -11.89
N THR A 358 4.60 2.69 -12.89
CA THR A 358 3.49 2.27 -13.77
C THR A 358 3.85 2.33 -15.26
N ASN A 359 3.16 1.51 -16.07
CA ASN A 359 3.37 1.47 -17.52
C ASN A 359 2.40 2.41 -18.24
N VAL A 360 2.87 3.60 -18.62
CA VAL A 360 2.05 4.60 -19.33
C VAL A 360 2.65 4.95 -20.69
N GLY A 361 1.83 4.85 -21.74
CA GLY A 361 2.18 5.32 -23.08
C GLY A 361 3.34 4.56 -23.72
N ILE A 362 4.43 5.26 -24.04
CA ILE A 362 5.63 4.71 -24.71
C ILE A 362 6.83 4.60 -23.77
N ASN A 363 6.62 4.77 -22.47
CA ASN A 363 7.67 4.58 -21.47
C ASN A 363 8.10 3.11 -21.46
N GLY A 364 9.32 2.84 -20.97
CA GLY A 364 9.76 1.46 -20.75
C GLY A 364 8.86 0.73 -19.75
N GLN A 365 9.01 -0.60 -19.68
CA GLN A 365 8.36 -1.36 -18.61
C GLN A 365 8.95 -0.94 -17.27
N GLN A 366 8.09 -0.42 -16.38
CA GLN A 366 8.42 0.03 -15.02
C GLN A 366 7.81 -0.90 -13.96
N THR A 367 6.84 -1.73 -14.34
CA THR A 367 6.28 -2.78 -13.48
C THR A 367 7.18 -4.01 -13.45
N VAL A 368 7.28 -4.62 -12.28
CA VAL A 368 8.10 -5.80 -12.00
C VAL A 368 7.30 -7.07 -12.27
N PRO A 369 7.73 -7.95 -13.20
CA PRO A 369 7.11 -9.26 -13.39
C PRO A 369 7.34 -10.17 -12.18
N PRO A 370 6.56 -11.24 -11.96
CA PRO A 370 6.82 -12.24 -10.92
C PRO A 370 8.29 -12.72 -10.92
N GLY A 371 8.91 -12.76 -9.74
CA GLY A 371 10.33 -13.10 -9.57
C GLY A 371 11.32 -12.00 -9.97
N GLY A 372 10.86 -10.96 -10.66
CA GLY A 372 11.69 -9.84 -11.05
C GLY A 372 12.00 -8.87 -9.91
N ARG A 373 12.87 -7.91 -10.20
CA ARG A 373 13.08 -6.71 -9.37
C ARG A 373 13.35 -5.48 -10.22
N THR A 374 13.08 -4.31 -9.68
CA THR A 374 13.50 -3.01 -10.26
C THR A 374 13.82 -2.01 -9.15
N THR A 375 14.55 -0.94 -9.50
CA THR A 375 14.85 0.15 -8.56
C THR A 375 14.23 1.45 -9.06
N TYR A 376 13.41 2.08 -8.22
CA TYR A 376 12.87 3.42 -8.43
C TYR A 376 13.72 4.44 -7.69
N GLN A 377 13.89 5.63 -8.28
CA GLN A 377 14.66 6.72 -7.70
C GLN A 377 13.81 8.00 -7.65
N TRP A 378 13.69 8.58 -6.46
CA TRP A 378 12.86 9.74 -6.16
C TRP A 378 13.66 10.79 -5.40
N TYR A 379 13.33 12.07 -5.59
CA TYR A 379 13.90 13.17 -4.82
C TYR A 379 12.81 13.83 -3.96
N ALA A 380 13.04 13.89 -2.65
CA ALA A 380 12.13 14.47 -1.66
C ALA A 380 12.16 16.01 -1.69
N GLY A 381 11.71 16.61 -2.78
CA GLY A 381 11.70 18.06 -2.95
C GLY A 381 11.17 18.48 -4.33
N ASP A 382 11.50 19.70 -4.74
CA ASP A 382 11.16 20.29 -6.04
C ASP A 382 12.40 20.40 -6.92
N LEU A 383 12.30 20.02 -8.20
CA LEU A 383 13.36 20.11 -9.20
C LEU A 383 12.94 21.03 -10.33
N ARG A 384 13.58 22.21 -10.42
CA ARG A 384 13.25 23.16 -11.50
C ARG A 384 14.43 23.97 -12.01
N PRO A 385 14.38 24.43 -13.26
CA PRO A 385 15.38 25.35 -13.78
C PRO A 385 15.36 26.69 -13.03
N ASP A 386 16.53 27.24 -12.74
CA ASP A 386 16.69 28.61 -12.26
C ASP A 386 16.37 29.60 -13.40
N TYR A 387 15.08 29.90 -13.56
CA TYR A 387 14.58 30.83 -14.57
C TYR A 387 15.03 32.27 -14.31
N ALA A 388 15.45 32.59 -13.09
CA ALA A 388 15.93 33.90 -12.72
C ALA A 388 17.36 34.16 -13.19
N ASN A 389 18.19 33.12 -13.24
CA ASN A 389 19.60 33.22 -13.64
C ASN A 389 19.89 32.49 -14.97
N VAL A 390 19.02 32.67 -15.97
CA VAL A 390 19.26 32.14 -17.32
C VAL A 390 20.41 32.89 -17.99
N SER A 391 21.47 32.16 -18.34
CA SER A 391 22.62 32.67 -19.07
C SER A 391 22.55 32.35 -20.57
N GLY A 392 23.37 33.03 -21.37
CA GLY A 392 23.49 32.80 -22.82
C GLY A 392 22.53 33.62 -23.70
N GLY A 393 22.83 33.66 -25.00
CA GLY A 393 22.03 34.39 -26.00
C GLY A 393 20.74 33.65 -26.40
N ARG A 394 19.88 34.27 -27.21
CA ARG A 394 18.58 33.71 -27.65
C ARG A 394 18.61 32.25 -28.15
N ASN A 395 19.73 31.82 -28.72
CA ASN A 395 19.90 30.50 -29.34
C ASN A 395 20.64 29.48 -28.45
N ASN A 396 21.08 29.87 -27.24
CA ASN A 396 21.85 29.01 -26.33
C ASN A 396 21.57 29.43 -24.87
N ARG A 397 20.29 29.40 -24.48
CA ARG A 397 19.85 29.71 -23.12
C ARG A 397 20.18 28.56 -22.18
N ARG A 398 20.75 28.86 -21.02
CA ARG A 398 21.20 27.88 -20.03
C ARG A 398 20.75 28.27 -18.63
N ALA A 399 20.27 27.33 -17.84
CA ALA A 399 19.95 27.51 -16.42
C ALA A 399 20.56 26.36 -15.61
N ASN A 400 20.80 26.60 -14.33
CA ASN A 400 21.07 25.50 -13.41
C ASN A 400 19.73 24.85 -13.03
N LEU A 401 19.73 23.55 -12.79
CA LEU A 401 18.67 22.86 -12.07
C LEU A 401 18.86 23.15 -10.60
N LEU A 402 17.79 23.59 -9.94
CA LEU A 402 17.72 23.80 -8.51
C LEU A 402 16.98 22.62 -7.90
N ALA A 403 17.52 22.06 -6.83
CA ALA A 403 16.83 21.09 -5.99
C ALA A 403 16.51 21.73 -4.65
N THR A 404 15.22 21.89 -4.37
CA THR A 404 14.74 22.53 -3.15
C THR A 404 14.12 21.45 -2.26
N PRO A 405 14.67 21.18 -1.06
CA PRO A 405 14.05 20.29 -0.08
C PRO A 405 12.63 20.78 0.25
N VAL A 406 11.66 19.87 0.24
CA VAL A 406 10.29 20.18 0.64
C VAL A 406 9.78 19.08 1.54
N GLU A 407 9.29 19.47 2.70
CA GLU A 407 8.52 18.58 3.56
C GLU A 407 7.11 18.42 2.99
N PHE A 408 6.77 17.19 2.59
CA PHE A 408 5.46 16.87 2.02
C PHE A 408 4.51 16.22 3.04
N GLY A 409 5.03 15.74 4.18
CA GLY A 409 4.27 14.88 5.06
C GLY A 409 3.97 13.54 4.41
N GLY A 410 2.81 12.96 4.68
CA GLY A 410 2.40 11.67 4.16
C GLY A 410 1.80 11.75 2.76
N THR A 411 2.26 10.86 1.90
CA THR A 411 1.77 10.70 0.53
C THR A 411 1.50 9.24 0.23
N ASN A 412 0.63 8.96 -0.73
CA ASN A 412 0.29 7.59 -1.06
C ASN A 412 1.43 6.90 -1.83
N LEU A 413 1.70 5.64 -1.50
CA LEU A 413 2.37 4.70 -2.39
C LEU A 413 1.33 3.81 -3.04
N ILE A 414 1.27 3.88 -4.37
CA ILE A 414 0.16 3.37 -5.16
C ILE A 414 0.62 2.16 -5.99
N PRO A 415 -0.14 1.04 -5.99
CA PRO A 415 0.18 -0.11 -6.83
C PRO A 415 -0.06 0.17 -8.31
N ALA A 416 0.63 -0.58 -9.19
CA ALA A 416 0.48 -0.43 -10.64
C ALA A 416 -0.90 -0.88 -11.16
N ASP A 417 -1.50 -1.90 -10.55
CA ASP A 417 -2.87 -2.32 -10.86
C ASP A 417 -3.88 -1.47 -10.09
N THR A 418 -4.45 -0.50 -10.82
CA THR A 418 -5.44 0.46 -10.32
C THR A 418 -6.80 -0.15 -9.96
N VAL A 419 -7.03 -1.43 -10.22
CA VAL A 419 -8.33 -2.09 -10.00
C VAL A 419 -8.27 -3.04 -8.82
N LYS A 420 -7.38 -4.04 -8.85
CA LYS A 420 -7.44 -5.19 -7.92
C LYS A 420 -6.35 -5.17 -6.85
N GLN A 421 -5.11 -4.86 -7.19
CA GLN A 421 -4.01 -4.89 -6.21
C GLN A 421 -4.31 -4.03 -4.97
N GLY A 422 -4.81 -2.82 -5.21
CA GLY A 422 -5.24 -1.93 -4.13
C GLY A 422 -6.37 -2.51 -3.27
N GLN A 423 -7.34 -3.23 -3.84
CA GLN A 423 -8.42 -3.91 -3.09
C GLN A 423 -7.92 -5.08 -2.25
N LYS A 424 -6.79 -5.67 -2.65
CA LYS A 424 -6.16 -6.84 -2.00
C LYS A 424 -5.12 -6.46 -0.93
N GLY A 425 -4.91 -5.18 -0.67
CA GLY A 425 -4.02 -4.72 0.39
C GLY A 425 -2.65 -4.25 -0.09
N LEU A 426 -2.36 -4.26 -1.40
CA LEU A 426 -1.08 -3.79 -1.92
C LEU A 426 -1.05 -2.25 -1.93
N ILE A 427 -0.84 -1.64 -0.77
CA ILE A 427 -0.92 -0.20 -0.49
C ILE A 427 0.21 0.22 0.45
N GLY A 428 0.57 1.51 0.43
CA GLY A 428 1.56 2.06 1.35
C GLY A 428 1.54 3.58 1.47
N ALA A 429 2.49 4.09 2.22
CA ALA A 429 2.70 5.48 2.58
C ALA A 429 4.18 5.85 2.39
N LEU A 430 4.43 7.02 1.80
CA LEU A 430 5.73 7.68 1.81
C LEU A 430 5.59 8.95 2.64
N VAL A 431 6.33 9.05 3.75
CA VAL A 431 6.33 10.22 4.63
C VAL A 431 7.63 10.99 4.44
N ILE A 432 7.51 12.25 4.02
CA ILE A 432 8.64 13.17 3.89
C ILE A 432 8.64 14.12 5.08
N GLU A 433 9.57 13.88 5.99
CA GLU A 433 9.71 14.58 7.27
C GLU A 433 10.58 15.84 7.16
N PRO A 434 10.55 16.73 8.18
CA PRO A 434 11.42 17.90 8.22
C PRO A 434 12.89 17.54 8.01
N GLN A 435 13.61 18.35 7.24
CA GLN A 435 15.03 18.11 6.96
C GLN A 435 15.85 17.99 8.26
N GLY A 436 16.58 16.89 8.41
CA GLY A 436 17.45 16.63 9.55
C GLY A 436 16.76 15.99 10.75
N SER A 437 15.48 15.63 10.63
CA SER A 437 14.77 14.88 11.67
C SER A 437 15.20 13.41 11.71
N THR A 438 14.90 12.75 12.82
CA THR A 438 15.22 11.33 13.04
C THR A 438 14.05 10.61 13.69
N TRP A 439 13.91 9.32 13.43
CA TRP A 439 12.85 8.47 13.96
C TRP A 439 13.35 7.02 14.07
N PRO A 440 12.70 6.17 14.89
CA PRO A 440 12.86 4.72 14.83
C PRO A 440 12.43 4.18 13.46
N ASP A 441 13.33 3.50 12.73
CA ASP A 441 13.02 2.95 11.40
C ASP A 441 13.30 1.45 11.27
N ALA A 442 14.40 0.97 11.86
CA ALA A 442 14.72 -0.45 11.89
C ALA A 442 13.85 -1.16 12.93
N LEU A 443 13.45 -2.41 12.66
CA LEU A 443 12.60 -3.21 13.56
C LEU A 443 13.13 -3.27 15.00
N ALA A 444 14.45 -3.34 15.17
CA ALA A 444 15.09 -3.41 16.48
C ALA A 444 15.02 -2.12 17.30
N ASP A 445 14.72 -0.99 16.65
CA ASP A 445 14.64 0.34 17.27
C ASP A 445 13.19 0.76 17.54
N LEU A 446 12.20 0.04 16.99
CA LEU A 446 10.77 0.32 17.22
C LEU A 446 10.41 0.04 18.69
N THR A 447 9.64 0.95 19.27
CA THR A 447 9.15 0.85 20.66
C THR A 447 7.64 0.77 20.75
N ASP A 448 6.95 1.40 19.80
CA ASP A 448 5.49 1.45 19.77
C ASP A 448 4.93 0.18 19.14
N THR A 449 3.78 -0.26 19.67
CA THR A 449 3.15 -1.51 19.25
C THR A 449 1.66 -1.32 19.05
N GLU A 450 1.13 -2.01 18.05
CA GLU A 450 -0.29 -2.07 17.74
C GLU A 450 -0.83 -3.48 17.99
N ARG A 451 -2.16 -3.61 18.07
CA ARG A 451 -2.81 -4.92 18.27
C ARG A 451 -2.36 -5.92 17.21
N ASP A 452 -1.91 -7.11 17.65
CA ASP A 452 -1.68 -8.22 16.75
C ASP A 452 -3.02 -8.80 16.26
N ARG A 453 -3.36 -8.50 15.01
CA ARG A 453 -4.56 -9.07 14.38
C ARG A 453 -4.34 -10.51 13.93
N GLN A 454 -3.09 -10.95 13.79
CA GLN A 454 -2.75 -12.32 13.37
C GLN A 454 -2.68 -13.28 14.57
N SER A 455 -2.98 -12.80 15.78
CA SER A 455 -3.21 -13.60 16.98
C SER A 455 -4.67 -13.53 17.41
N ALA A 456 -5.22 -14.67 17.85
CA ALA A 456 -6.52 -14.69 18.51
C ALA A 456 -6.48 -14.12 19.93
N THR A 457 -5.28 -13.95 20.51
CA THR A 457 -5.12 -13.40 21.86
C THR A 457 -5.16 -11.87 21.80
N ALA A 458 -6.19 -11.28 22.39
CA ALA A 458 -6.44 -9.85 22.28
C ALA A 458 -5.40 -8.92 22.93
N THR A 459 -4.51 -9.46 23.76
CA THR A 459 -3.41 -8.71 24.40
C THR A 459 -2.10 -8.79 23.63
N ASP A 460 -2.03 -9.60 22.59
CA ASP A 460 -0.82 -9.71 21.78
C ASP A 460 -0.70 -8.43 20.93
N THR A 461 0.51 -7.91 20.84
CA THR A 461 0.85 -6.70 20.08
C THR A 461 2.07 -6.96 19.21
N ARG A 462 2.26 -6.13 18.19
CA ARG A 462 3.40 -6.17 17.26
C ARG A 462 3.89 -4.76 17.01
N TYR A 463 5.17 -4.61 16.68
CA TYR A 463 5.74 -3.28 16.42
C TYR A 463 5.04 -2.60 15.24
N THR A 464 5.09 -1.27 15.21
CA THR A 464 4.51 -0.44 14.13
C THR A 464 5.49 0.64 13.67
N ARG A 465 5.48 0.96 12.37
CA ARG A 465 6.12 2.14 11.76
C ARG A 465 5.09 3.22 11.41
N ALA A 466 3.81 2.91 11.55
CA ALA A 466 2.70 3.83 11.36
C ALA A 466 2.45 4.73 12.58
N ASP A 467 3.09 4.45 13.72
CA ASP A 467 3.11 5.29 14.92
C ASP A 467 4.56 5.39 15.40
N VAL A 468 5.14 6.60 15.32
CA VAL A 468 6.51 6.86 15.78
C VAL A 468 6.64 8.29 16.30
N THR A 469 7.51 8.49 17.28
CA THR A 469 7.98 9.83 17.66
C THR A 469 9.08 10.29 16.71
N VAL A 470 8.90 11.47 16.08
CA VAL A 470 9.89 12.13 15.24
C VAL A 470 10.64 13.18 16.06
N GLU A 471 11.96 13.06 16.11
CA GLU A 471 12.86 13.98 16.81
C GLU A 471 13.43 15.04 15.86
N CYS A 472 13.48 16.30 16.33
CA CYS A 472 13.73 17.48 15.52
C CYS A 472 14.89 18.35 16.05
N ASP A 473 15.97 17.73 16.52
CA ASP A 473 17.11 18.45 17.10
C ASP A 473 17.68 19.51 16.15
N GLY A 474 17.59 20.78 16.54
CA GLY A 474 18.09 21.91 15.76
C GLY A 474 17.17 22.40 14.63
N ILE A 475 15.97 21.86 14.52
CA ILE A 475 14.93 22.31 13.58
C ILE A 475 14.17 23.51 14.17
N ASN A 476 13.61 24.35 13.30
CA ASN A 476 12.90 25.56 13.67
C ASN A 476 11.64 25.28 14.51
N VAL A 477 11.45 26.07 15.57
CA VAL A 477 10.28 26.06 16.46
C VAL A 477 8.91 26.25 15.77
N LEU A 478 8.85 26.80 14.55
CA LEU A 478 7.60 26.86 13.79
C LEU A 478 7.22 25.52 13.15
N THR A 479 8.23 24.74 12.78
CA THR A 479 8.09 23.42 12.17
C THR A 479 7.97 22.35 13.25
N CYS A 480 8.82 22.42 14.28
CA CYS A 480 8.84 21.46 15.38
C CYS A 480 9.03 22.21 16.72
N PRO A 481 7.95 22.73 17.33
CA PRO A 481 8.00 23.60 18.50
C PRO A 481 8.54 22.93 19.76
N ASP A 482 8.20 21.66 19.97
CA ASP A 482 8.47 20.93 21.21
C ASP A 482 9.76 20.10 21.12
N GLY A 483 10.48 20.17 19.99
CA GLY A 483 11.68 19.38 19.72
C GLY A 483 11.37 17.98 19.18
N SER A 484 10.13 17.53 19.30
CA SER A 484 9.60 16.31 18.68
C SER A 484 8.10 16.46 18.38
N PHE A 485 7.55 15.51 17.62
CA PHE A 485 6.11 15.32 17.43
C PHE A 485 5.79 13.85 17.18
N GLU A 486 4.55 13.44 17.49
CA GLU A 486 4.07 12.09 17.16
C GLU A 486 3.60 12.03 15.71
N ASP A 487 4.09 11.06 14.95
CA ASP A 487 3.75 10.86 13.56
C ASP A 487 2.86 9.63 13.36
N LEU A 488 1.61 9.88 12.95
CA LEU A 488 0.55 8.88 12.92
C LEU A 488 0.06 8.67 11.48
N VAL A 489 0.38 7.52 10.89
CA VAL A 489 0.01 7.18 9.51
C VAL A 489 -1.33 6.46 9.47
N VAL A 490 -2.33 7.09 8.84
CA VAL A 490 -3.70 6.57 8.70
C VAL A 490 -3.98 6.25 7.24
N VAL A 491 -3.81 4.98 6.85
CA VAL A 491 -4.08 4.50 5.50
C VAL A 491 -5.47 3.90 5.42
N VAL A 492 -6.38 4.61 4.78
CA VAL A 492 -7.73 4.18 4.46
C VAL A 492 -7.71 3.31 3.20
N GLN A 493 -8.41 2.18 3.27
CA GLN A 493 -8.62 1.27 2.15
C GLN A 493 -10.11 0.98 2.00
N LYS A 494 -10.63 1.05 0.78
CA LYS A 494 -12.03 0.78 0.47
C LYS A 494 -12.15 -0.19 -0.70
N GLY A 495 -13.28 -0.88 -0.81
CA GLY A 495 -13.50 -1.84 -1.88
C GLY A 495 -12.84 -3.20 -1.64
N ASN A 496 -12.53 -3.51 -0.38
CA ASN A 496 -11.93 -4.78 0.02
C ASN A 496 -12.93 -5.93 -0.18
N ASN A 497 -12.42 -7.17 -0.22
CA ASN A 497 -13.22 -8.38 -0.37
C ASN A 497 -13.05 -9.28 0.86
N HIS A 498 -13.66 -8.89 1.99
CA HIS A 498 -13.48 -9.59 3.25
C HIS A 498 -14.17 -10.97 3.22
N ARG A 499 -13.62 -11.89 4.03
CA ARG A 499 -14.17 -13.20 4.34
C ARG A 499 -14.56 -13.28 5.80
N LEU A 500 -15.62 -14.03 6.08
CA LEU A 500 -15.92 -14.51 7.43
C LEU A 500 -15.01 -15.71 7.73
N GLY A 501 -14.91 -16.11 9.00
CA GLY A 501 -14.03 -17.19 9.44
C GLY A 501 -14.29 -18.56 8.77
N ASP A 502 -15.49 -18.79 8.26
CA ASP A 502 -15.83 -19.96 7.44
C ASP A 502 -15.47 -19.82 5.95
N GLY A 503 -14.79 -18.73 5.58
CA GLY A 503 -14.38 -18.36 4.22
C GLY A 503 -15.49 -17.83 3.32
N THR A 504 -16.71 -17.65 3.84
CA THR A 504 -17.79 -17.05 3.05
C THR A 504 -17.49 -15.58 2.75
N ALA A 505 -17.78 -15.13 1.52
CA ALA A 505 -17.62 -13.72 1.15
C ALA A 505 -18.56 -12.83 1.97
N VAL A 506 -18.03 -11.73 2.50
CA VAL A 506 -18.83 -10.74 3.22
C VAL A 506 -19.70 -9.96 2.23
N PRO A 507 -21.04 -9.95 2.38
CA PRO A 507 -21.93 -9.12 1.55
C PRO A 507 -21.71 -7.62 1.78
N ASN A 508 -22.10 -6.82 0.78
CA ASN A 508 -22.16 -5.37 0.94
C ASN A 508 -23.33 -4.94 1.83
N ILE A 509 -23.24 -3.74 2.40
CA ILE A 509 -24.34 -3.13 3.16
C ILE A 509 -25.60 -2.96 2.28
N ALA A 510 -26.77 -3.31 2.83
CA ALA A 510 -28.04 -3.40 2.09
C ALA A 510 -28.73 -2.04 1.90
N SER A 511 -28.21 -1.18 1.02
CA SER A 511 -28.72 0.18 0.87
C SER A 511 -29.81 0.35 -0.21
N GLU A 512 -29.73 -0.35 -1.35
CA GLU A 512 -30.84 -0.41 -2.34
C GLU A 512 -31.67 -1.72 -2.25
N GLY A 513 -31.32 -2.63 -1.34
CA GLY A 513 -31.93 -3.96 -1.21
C GLY A 513 -30.92 -4.98 -0.66
N ILE A 514 -31.33 -6.24 -0.54
CA ILE A 514 -30.46 -7.32 -0.07
C ILE A 514 -29.30 -7.50 -1.07
N GLY A 515 -28.06 -7.30 -0.62
CA GLY A 515 -26.84 -7.51 -1.41
C GLY A 515 -26.51 -6.45 -2.47
N ILE A 516 -27.24 -5.33 -2.55
CA ILE A 516 -26.97 -4.25 -3.53
C ILE A 516 -26.42 -3.01 -2.80
N PRO A 517 -25.15 -2.60 -3.05
CA PRO A 517 -24.61 -1.33 -2.57
C PRO A 517 -25.51 -0.14 -2.93
N GLU A 518 -25.52 0.94 -2.14
CA GLU A 518 -26.30 2.17 -2.44
C GLU A 518 -25.91 2.76 -3.81
N ASP A 519 -24.68 2.50 -4.21
CA ASP A 519 -24.03 2.96 -5.42
C ASP A 519 -22.76 2.12 -5.58
N SER A 520 -22.27 1.91 -6.80
CA SER A 520 -20.94 1.33 -7.06
C SER A 520 -19.79 2.09 -6.37
N HIS A 521 -20.01 3.35 -5.96
CA HIS A 521 -19.05 4.13 -5.17
C HIS A 521 -18.91 3.67 -3.72
N ASP A 522 -19.82 2.83 -3.22
CA ASP A 522 -19.86 2.32 -1.84
C ASP A 522 -19.64 0.79 -1.79
N ALA A 523 -19.17 0.20 -2.90
CA ALA A 523 -18.96 -1.24 -3.00
C ALA A 523 -17.78 -1.72 -2.14
N GLY A 524 -17.93 -2.92 -1.59
CA GLY A 524 -16.92 -3.62 -0.80
C GLY A 524 -16.77 -3.13 0.62
N GLN A 525 -15.99 -3.90 1.38
CA GLN A 525 -15.69 -3.58 2.76
C GLN A 525 -14.54 -2.58 2.85
N LYS A 526 -14.30 -2.07 4.05
CA LYS A 526 -13.34 -0.99 4.30
C LYS A 526 -12.41 -1.37 5.45
N GLY A 527 -11.23 -0.80 5.44
CA GLY A 527 -10.23 -0.99 6.48
C GLY A 527 -9.35 0.23 6.64
N VAL A 528 -8.64 0.27 7.77
CA VAL A 528 -7.61 1.25 8.09
C VAL A 528 -6.39 0.50 8.63
N ASN A 529 -5.23 0.70 8.02
CA ASN A 529 -3.97 0.01 8.35
C ASN A 529 -4.14 -1.53 8.50
N TYR A 530 -4.82 -2.15 7.53
CA TYR A 530 -5.22 -3.58 7.57
C TYR A 530 -6.11 -4.00 8.76
N GLY A 531 -6.64 -3.06 9.56
CA GLY A 531 -7.68 -3.32 10.55
C GLY A 531 -9.07 -2.99 10.01
N SER A 532 -10.10 -3.69 10.49
CA SER A 532 -11.50 -3.32 10.23
C SER A 532 -12.38 -3.60 11.43
N GLU A 533 -13.24 -2.64 11.79
CA GLU A 533 -14.15 -2.78 12.93
C GLU A 533 -15.60 -2.34 12.58
N PRO A 534 -16.33 -3.09 11.72
CA PRO A 534 -17.66 -2.69 11.27
C PRO A 534 -18.72 -2.70 12.39
N ALA A 535 -19.71 -1.82 12.28
CA ALA A 535 -20.79 -1.72 13.25
C ALA A 535 -21.66 -2.98 13.30
N TRP A 536 -22.02 -3.54 12.12
CA TRP A 536 -22.78 -4.77 12.06
C TRP A 536 -22.04 -5.91 12.76
N PHE A 537 -20.70 -5.97 12.64
CA PHE A 537 -19.87 -6.99 13.26
C PHE A 537 -19.87 -6.86 14.79
N ARG A 538 -19.67 -5.64 15.31
CA ARG A 538 -19.72 -5.35 16.76
C ARG A 538 -21.08 -5.62 17.40
N PHE A 539 -22.17 -5.42 16.66
CA PHE A 539 -23.53 -5.69 17.16
C PHE A 539 -24.01 -7.12 16.86
N GLY A 540 -23.20 -7.94 16.19
CA GLY A 540 -23.56 -9.30 15.77
C GLY A 540 -24.75 -9.37 14.82
N LEU A 541 -24.84 -8.41 13.92
CA LEU A 541 -25.81 -8.33 12.85
C LEU A 541 -25.21 -8.91 11.57
N ALA A 542 -26.06 -9.25 10.61
CA ALA A 542 -25.61 -9.58 9.26
C ALA A 542 -24.95 -8.36 8.58
N PRO A 543 -23.94 -8.54 7.72
CA PRO A 543 -23.31 -7.44 6.96
C PRO A 543 -24.32 -6.64 6.13
N ASP A 544 -25.32 -7.33 5.57
CA ASP A 544 -26.41 -6.77 4.77
C ASP A 544 -27.69 -6.52 5.60
N ALA A 545 -27.55 -6.35 6.92
CA ALA A 545 -28.67 -6.06 7.80
C ALA A 545 -29.47 -4.84 7.31
N SER A 546 -30.79 -4.97 7.23
CA SER A 546 -31.66 -3.88 6.78
C SER A 546 -31.53 -2.64 7.68
N PHE A 547 -31.58 -1.43 7.13
CA PHE A 547 -31.45 -0.20 7.93
C PHE A 547 -32.59 0.03 8.95
N GLY A 548 -33.73 -0.63 8.79
CA GLY A 548 -34.91 -0.43 9.64
C GLY A 548 -34.78 -0.96 11.07
N ARG A 549 -35.77 -0.64 11.90
CA ARG A 549 -35.95 -1.23 13.26
C ARG A 549 -36.58 -2.62 13.25
N GLY A 550 -36.63 -3.28 12.09
CA GLY A 550 -37.10 -4.66 11.99
C GLY A 550 -36.18 -5.61 12.75
N PRO A 551 -36.63 -6.84 13.07
CA PRO A 551 -35.75 -7.85 13.67
C PRO A 551 -34.47 -8.03 12.84
N GLY A 552 -33.30 -7.90 13.48
CA GLY A 552 -32.01 -8.06 12.81
C GLY A 552 -31.55 -6.89 11.95
N GLY A 553 -32.24 -5.74 11.98
CA GLY A 553 -31.82 -4.54 11.24
C GLY A 553 -30.81 -3.67 11.99
N LEU A 554 -30.05 -2.83 11.28
CA LEU A 554 -29.08 -1.88 11.85
C LEU A 554 -29.73 -0.88 12.82
N GLY A 555 -31.01 -0.57 12.65
CA GLY A 555 -31.77 0.29 13.58
C GLY A 555 -32.32 -0.43 14.82
N SER A 556 -32.13 -1.75 14.92
CA SER A 556 -32.70 -2.59 15.98
C SER A 556 -31.91 -2.65 17.30
N PRO A 557 -30.57 -2.44 17.36
CA PRO A 557 -29.84 -2.44 18.63
C PRO A 557 -30.38 -1.39 19.61
N ALA A 558 -30.83 -1.86 20.78
CA ALA A 558 -31.37 -1.00 21.83
C ALA A 558 -30.28 -0.13 22.51
N ASP A 559 -29.03 -0.53 22.37
CA ASP A 559 -27.85 0.09 22.93
C ASP A 559 -26.86 0.55 21.85
N ALA A 560 -27.38 1.05 20.72
CA ALA A 560 -26.58 1.59 19.61
C ALA A 560 -25.56 2.67 20.05
N TRP A 561 -25.83 3.40 21.14
CA TRP A 561 -24.90 4.37 21.73
C TRP A 561 -23.60 3.74 22.27
N LYS A 562 -23.55 2.41 22.42
CA LYS A 562 -22.36 1.65 22.83
C LYS A 562 -21.49 1.20 21.66
N MET A 563 -21.75 1.63 20.42
CA MET A 563 -20.99 1.22 19.22
C MET A 563 -19.47 1.20 19.44
N TYR A 564 -18.92 2.30 19.96
CA TYR A 564 -17.48 2.46 20.18
C TYR A 564 -17.00 1.98 21.55
N SER A 565 -17.90 1.47 22.41
CA SER A 565 -17.51 0.94 23.72
C SER A 565 -16.94 -0.46 23.58
N ASN A 566 -15.87 -0.75 24.32
CA ASN A 566 -15.29 -2.10 24.41
C ASN A 566 -16.32 -3.15 24.90
N GLU A 567 -17.43 -2.74 25.54
CA GLU A 567 -18.55 -3.64 25.83
C GLU A 567 -19.17 -4.29 24.58
N LYS A 568 -19.06 -3.65 23.40
CA LYS A 568 -19.48 -4.20 22.09
C LYS A 568 -18.36 -4.91 21.33
N GLY A 569 -17.29 -5.24 22.05
CA GLY A 569 -16.07 -5.79 21.49
C GLY A 569 -15.33 -6.74 22.41
N ALA A 570 -16.06 -7.63 23.11
CA ALA A 570 -15.49 -8.56 24.10
C ALA A 570 -14.70 -7.92 25.26
N GLY A 571 -14.81 -6.60 25.49
CA GLY A 571 -14.02 -5.88 26.48
C GLY A 571 -12.63 -5.45 25.97
N GLU A 572 -12.36 -5.58 24.68
CA GLU A 572 -11.08 -5.29 24.04
C GLU A 572 -11.15 -3.99 23.22
N ASP A 573 -9.98 -3.38 23.02
CA ASP A 573 -9.79 -2.28 22.07
C ASP A 573 -10.13 -2.71 20.63
N PRO A 574 -10.59 -1.77 19.79
CA PRO A 574 -11.01 -2.11 18.42
C PRO A 574 -9.87 -2.75 17.63
N ALA A 575 -10.21 -3.51 16.59
CA ALA A 575 -9.20 -4.04 15.68
C ALA A 575 -8.65 -2.96 14.74
N THR A 576 -9.22 -1.77 14.65
CA THR A 576 -8.62 -0.61 13.96
C THR A 576 -7.55 0.06 14.82
N PRO A 577 -6.65 0.88 14.25
CA PRO A 577 -5.56 1.49 15.01
C PRO A 577 -5.99 2.23 16.28
N VAL A 578 -5.16 2.12 17.31
CA VAL A 578 -5.25 2.86 18.57
C VAL A 578 -3.90 3.52 18.78
N TYR A 579 -3.79 4.78 18.37
CA TYR A 579 -2.56 5.55 18.50
C TYR A 579 -2.41 6.03 19.94
N ASP A 580 -1.35 5.58 20.61
CA ASP A 580 -1.04 5.94 21.99
C ASP A 580 -0.07 7.12 22.00
N VAL A 581 -0.54 8.28 22.46
CA VAL A 581 0.24 9.53 22.41
C VAL A 581 0.29 10.23 23.77
N PRO A 582 1.41 10.91 24.10
CA PRO A 582 1.50 11.71 25.31
C PRO A 582 0.60 12.94 25.23
N ALA A 583 0.05 13.34 26.38
CA ALA A 583 -0.65 14.60 26.55
C ALA A 583 0.30 15.79 26.32
N ASP A 584 -0.26 16.89 25.80
CA ASP A 584 0.45 18.14 25.53
C ASP A 584 1.56 18.05 24.46
N ALA A 585 1.58 16.99 23.65
CA ALA A 585 2.47 16.87 22.49
C ALA A 585 1.80 17.36 21.20
N GLU A 586 2.61 17.77 20.22
CA GLU A 586 2.17 17.87 18.82
C GLU A 586 2.00 16.46 18.24
N ALA A 587 0.94 16.26 17.45
CA ALA A 587 0.79 15.05 16.64
C ALA A 587 0.41 15.40 15.20
N ARG A 588 0.87 14.59 14.26
CA ARG A 588 0.62 14.75 12.82
C ARG A 588 -0.01 13.48 12.28
N LEU A 589 -1.29 13.59 11.94
CA LEU A 589 -2.01 12.49 11.29
C LEU A 589 -1.84 12.61 9.77
N ARG A 590 -1.23 11.60 9.17
CA ARG A 590 -1.05 11.44 7.73
C ARG A 590 -2.24 10.66 7.19
N LEU A 591 -3.27 11.36 6.71
CA LEU A 591 -4.50 10.72 6.24
C LEU A 591 -4.38 10.39 4.75
N LEU A 592 -4.30 9.10 4.43
CA LEU A 592 -3.98 8.58 3.10
C LEU A 592 -5.08 7.66 2.59
N GLU A 593 -5.42 7.73 1.30
CA GLU A 593 -6.28 6.75 0.63
C GLU A 593 -5.63 6.36 -0.70
N PRO A 594 -4.66 5.43 -0.72
CA PRO A 594 -3.91 5.09 -1.93
C PRO A 594 -4.78 4.52 -3.05
N THR A 595 -5.91 3.93 -2.68
CA THR A 595 -6.83 3.25 -3.59
C THR A 595 -8.20 3.12 -2.94
N GLY A 596 -9.22 2.87 -3.75
CA GLY A 596 -10.55 2.55 -3.23
C GLY A 596 -11.67 2.85 -4.22
N VAL A 597 -12.88 2.87 -3.68
CA VAL A 597 -14.11 3.23 -4.41
C VAL A 597 -14.39 4.73 -4.27
N GLY A 598 -15.09 5.29 -5.25
CA GLY A 598 -15.14 6.75 -5.44
C GLY A 598 -15.95 7.56 -4.42
N ARG A 599 -16.59 6.95 -3.41
CA ARG A 599 -17.26 7.72 -2.35
C ARG A 599 -16.21 8.29 -1.40
N GLY A 600 -16.15 9.61 -1.34
CA GLY A 600 -15.28 10.31 -0.39
C GLY A 600 -15.68 10.07 1.07
N SER A 601 -14.69 9.89 1.94
CA SER A 601 -14.87 9.92 3.40
C SER A 601 -14.87 11.37 3.90
N THR A 602 -15.36 11.56 5.12
CA THR A 602 -15.27 12.80 5.90
C THR A 602 -14.59 12.51 7.23
N PHE A 603 -13.27 12.65 7.28
CA PHE A 603 -12.49 12.30 8.46
C PHE A 603 -12.63 13.34 9.57
N THR A 604 -12.79 12.90 10.81
CA THR A 604 -12.83 13.75 11.99
C THR A 604 -12.10 13.13 13.15
N VAL A 605 -11.47 13.95 14.00
CA VAL A 605 -11.02 13.57 15.35
C VAL A 605 -11.87 14.36 16.34
N HIS A 606 -12.61 13.66 17.20
CA HIS A 606 -13.51 14.33 18.16
C HIS A 606 -12.68 15.21 19.11
N GLY A 607 -13.22 16.36 19.50
CA GLY A 607 -12.54 17.30 20.40
C GLY A 607 -11.41 18.13 19.76
N HIS A 608 -11.05 17.85 18.51
CA HIS A 608 -9.92 18.48 17.83
C HIS A 608 -10.35 19.38 16.66
N ILE A 609 -9.53 20.39 16.41
CA ILE A 609 -9.55 21.21 15.19
C ILE A 609 -8.10 21.39 14.74
N TRP A 610 -7.89 21.54 13.43
CA TRP A 610 -6.57 21.72 12.83
C TRP A 610 -6.63 22.71 11.68
N GLN A 611 -5.47 23.23 11.26
CA GLN A 611 -5.40 24.13 10.11
C GLN A 611 -5.58 23.36 8.81
N ARG A 612 -6.30 23.94 7.83
CA ARG A 612 -6.39 23.33 6.47
C ARG A 612 -5.04 23.28 5.78
N ASP A 613 -4.29 24.34 5.96
CA ASP A 613 -3.05 24.63 5.28
C ASP A 613 -1.97 24.89 6.34
N PRO A 614 -1.49 23.85 7.05
CA PRO A 614 -0.43 23.98 8.05
C PRO A 614 0.94 24.16 7.37
N TYR A 615 1.00 25.00 6.34
CA TYR A 615 2.16 25.17 5.46
C TYR A 615 2.85 26.50 5.77
N VAL A 616 4.17 26.45 5.99
CA VAL A 616 4.99 27.60 6.37
C VAL A 616 6.23 27.75 5.48
N CYS A 617 6.68 28.99 5.35
CA CYS A 617 7.87 29.35 4.60
C CYS A 617 9.06 29.66 5.49
N LEU A 618 10.20 29.09 5.13
CA LEU A 618 11.50 29.32 5.74
C LEU A 618 12.41 30.10 4.77
N ASP A 619 13.38 30.84 5.33
CA ASP A 619 14.45 31.53 4.62
C ASP A 619 15.72 30.66 4.56
N GLU A 620 16.77 31.20 3.93
CA GLU A 620 18.04 30.51 3.58
C GLU A 620 18.72 29.78 4.74
N ASP A 621 18.45 30.23 5.96
CA ASP A 621 19.05 29.73 7.18
C ASP A 621 18.05 28.85 7.98
N GLY A 622 16.95 28.42 7.35
CA GLY A 622 15.85 27.69 7.97
C GLY A 622 15.00 28.53 8.93
N ASN A 623 15.14 29.86 8.95
CA ASN A 623 14.36 30.73 9.84
C ASN A 623 13.02 31.10 9.21
N PRO A 624 11.98 31.48 9.99
CA PRO A 624 10.70 31.80 9.41
C PRO A 624 10.75 33.06 8.56
N VAL A 625 10.29 32.97 7.30
CA VAL A 625 10.09 34.18 6.48
C VAL A 625 9.06 35.07 7.17
N LYS A 626 9.37 36.36 7.32
CA LYS A 626 8.48 37.35 7.93
C LYS A 626 7.81 38.21 6.88
N THR A 627 6.78 37.68 6.22
CA THR A 627 5.96 38.45 5.28
C THR A 627 4.90 39.24 6.04
N ASP A 628 4.79 40.55 5.76
CA ASP A 628 3.84 41.47 6.44
C ASP A 628 3.93 41.44 7.98
N GLY A 629 5.09 41.07 8.53
CA GLY A 629 5.32 40.94 9.97
C GLY A 629 4.81 39.64 10.60
N LEU A 630 4.34 38.67 9.81
CA LEU A 630 3.87 37.37 10.27
C LEU A 630 4.94 36.29 10.00
N PRO A 631 5.57 35.69 11.04
CA PRO A 631 6.55 34.62 10.87
C PRO A 631 5.95 33.38 10.21
N GLY A 632 6.64 32.81 9.24
CA GLY A 632 6.21 31.61 8.50
C GLY A 632 5.22 31.91 7.37
N LYS A 633 4.73 33.16 7.25
CA LYS A 633 3.84 33.55 6.16
C LYS A 633 4.63 33.60 4.85
N CYS A 634 4.21 32.75 3.92
CA CYS A 634 4.76 32.73 2.56
C CYS A 634 4.51 34.06 1.82
N ALA A 635 5.53 34.51 1.10
CA ALA A 635 5.45 35.73 0.32
C ALA A 635 4.50 35.55 -0.88
N ASN A 636 3.91 36.65 -1.37
CA ASN A 636 3.25 36.62 -2.67
C ASN A 636 4.29 36.27 -3.73
N VAL A 637 4.24 35.05 -4.26
CA VAL A 637 5.20 34.57 -5.25
C VAL A 637 5.07 35.45 -6.50
N ASP A 638 6.14 36.12 -6.91
CA ASP A 638 6.18 36.81 -8.20
C ASP A 638 6.21 35.75 -9.31
N MET A 639 5.01 35.41 -9.80
CA MET A 639 4.79 34.47 -10.90
C MET A 639 5.52 34.85 -12.19
N SER A 640 6.08 36.06 -12.30
CA SER A 640 6.92 36.45 -13.45
C SER A 640 8.37 35.96 -13.36
N THR A 641 8.82 35.53 -12.17
CA THR A 641 10.20 35.07 -11.95
C THR A 641 10.33 33.60 -11.53
N PHE A 642 9.23 32.93 -11.15
CA PHE A 642 9.19 31.51 -10.74
C PHE A 642 10.30 31.08 -9.77
N ARG A 643 10.75 31.99 -8.88
CA ARG A 643 11.96 31.80 -8.07
C ARG A 643 11.81 30.82 -6.91
N GLN A 644 10.64 30.72 -6.27
CA GLN A 644 10.48 30.02 -4.99
C GLN A 644 9.29 29.06 -5.03
N VAL A 645 9.45 27.88 -4.42
CA VAL A 645 8.35 26.97 -4.09
C VAL A 645 7.48 27.68 -3.06
N GLY A 646 6.17 27.50 -3.16
CA GLY A 646 5.22 28.27 -2.35
C GLY A 646 5.39 28.08 -0.85
N SER A 647 5.59 26.85 -0.38
CA SER A 647 5.82 26.46 1.02
C SER A 647 6.85 25.34 1.06
N LEU A 648 7.67 25.29 2.11
CA LEU A 648 8.77 24.31 2.25
C LEU A 648 8.60 23.38 3.44
N SER A 649 7.80 23.77 4.44
CA SER A 649 7.65 23.02 5.68
C SER A 649 6.20 22.98 6.16
N ILE A 650 5.91 22.01 7.01
CA ILE A 650 4.67 21.89 7.77
C ILE A 650 4.89 22.50 9.15
N GLY A 651 3.95 23.34 9.58
CA GLY A 651 4.05 24.06 10.84
C GLY A 651 2.84 24.94 11.11
N LYS A 652 2.96 25.82 12.11
CA LYS A 652 1.87 26.74 12.47
C LYS A 652 1.77 27.91 11.50
N ASN A 653 0.82 27.84 10.57
CA ASN A 653 0.57 28.90 9.60
C ASN A 653 -0.14 30.09 10.27
N PRO A 654 0.44 31.30 10.31
CA PRO A 654 -0.14 32.45 11.02
C PRO A 654 -1.47 32.98 10.43
N ILE A 655 -1.82 32.58 9.21
CA ILE A 655 -3.06 32.97 8.53
C ILE A 655 -3.98 31.78 8.22
N GLY A 656 -3.58 30.57 8.61
CA GLY A 656 -4.32 29.34 8.33
C GLY A 656 -5.67 29.33 9.04
N PHE A 657 -6.69 28.82 8.35
CA PHE A 657 -8.02 28.66 8.95
C PHE A 657 -8.18 27.25 9.48
N TYR A 658 -8.96 27.12 10.57
CA TYR A 658 -9.18 25.84 11.22
C TYR A 658 -10.44 25.15 10.72
N LEU A 659 -10.38 23.83 10.61
CA LEU A 659 -11.52 22.92 10.39
C LEU A 659 -11.57 21.85 11.47
N GLY A 660 -12.75 21.27 11.64
CA GLY A 660 -12.98 20.11 12.52
C GLY A 660 -13.29 18.83 11.75
N GLY A 661 -13.10 18.82 10.43
CA GLY A 661 -13.31 17.65 9.59
C GLY A 661 -12.76 17.85 8.19
N GLN A 662 -12.13 16.79 7.68
CA GLN A 662 -11.56 16.72 6.34
C GLN A 662 -12.54 15.97 5.43
N GLU A 663 -13.30 16.72 4.64
CA GLU A 663 -14.23 16.17 3.65
C GLU A 663 -13.51 15.77 2.37
N SER A 664 -14.15 14.90 1.59
CA SER A 664 -13.63 14.45 0.29
C SER A 664 -12.24 13.87 0.45
N VAL A 665 -12.15 12.75 1.18
CA VAL A 665 -11.00 11.85 1.18
C VAL A 665 -11.37 10.69 0.25
N GLN A 666 -10.83 10.73 -0.96
CA GLN A 666 -11.11 9.83 -2.08
C GLN A 666 -9.82 9.10 -2.48
N PRO A 667 -9.92 8.07 -3.34
CA PRO A 667 -8.75 7.39 -3.86
C PRO A 667 -7.73 8.36 -4.47
N TYR A 668 -6.46 8.13 -4.16
CA TYR A 668 -5.28 8.93 -4.51
C TYR A 668 -5.16 10.28 -3.78
N GLU A 669 -6.03 10.58 -2.82
CA GLU A 669 -5.90 11.79 -1.99
C GLU A 669 -5.09 11.51 -0.72
N HIS A 670 -4.44 12.55 -0.23
CA HIS A 670 -3.73 12.57 1.05
C HIS A 670 -3.94 13.92 1.71
N PHE A 671 -3.93 13.96 3.04
CA PHE A 671 -4.10 15.18 3.82
C PHE A 671 -3.21 15.19 5.06
N GLU A 672 -2.60 16.35 5.31
CA GLU A 672 -1.77 16.62 6.47
C GLU A 672 -2.60 17.25 7.59
N ILE A 673 -2.80 16.49 8.67
CA ILE A 673 -3.56 16.94 9.83
C ILE A 673 -2.58 17.17 10.99
N ARG A 674 -2.22 18.43 11.20
CA ARG A 674 -1.39 18.85 12.34
C ARG A 674 -2.24 19.21 13.55
N LEU A 675 -2.16 18.40 14.59
CA LEU A 675 -2.74 18.67 15.91
C LEU A 675 -1.72 19.41 16.77
N GLU A 676 -2.02 20.65 17.15
CA GLU A 676 -1.14 21.44 18.03
C GLU A 676 -1.02 20.86 19.45
N ASN A 677 -1.98 20.04 19.86
CA ASN A 677 -1.99 19.36 21.15
C ASN A 677 -2.86 18.10 21.00
N THR A 678 -2.30 16.94 21.35
CA THR A 678 -2.94 15.62 21.33
C THR A 678 -4.17 15.52 22.22
N GLY A 679 -4.24 16.27 23.32
CA GLY A 679 -5.40 16.37 24.21
C GLY A 679 -6.41 17.46 23.80
N GLY A 680 -6.36 17.89 22.53
CA GLY A 680 -7.14 19.00 22.00
C GLY A 680 -6.78 20.36 22.63
N PRO A 681 -7.59 21.41 22.41
CA PRO A 681 -7.28 22.77 22.87
C PRO A 681 -7.12 22.94 24.39
N ASN A 682 -7.49 21.94 25.18
CA ASN A 682 -7.45 21.97 26.64
C ASN A 682 -6.48 20.93 27.25
N GLY A 683 -5.73 20.16 26.44
CA GLY A 683 -4.78 19.15 26.93
C GLY A 683 -5.43 18.06 27.79
N VAL A 684 -6.61 17.59 27.42
CA VAL A 684 -7.36 16.59 28.21
C VAL A 684 -6.92 15.18 27.83
N THR A 685 -6.56 14.38 28.82
CA THR A 685 -6.27 12.94 28.65
C THR A 685 -7.53 12.11 28.41
N GLY A 686 -7.37 11.00 27.71
CA GLY A 686 -8.42 10.02 27.41
C GLY A 686 -8.47 9.61 25.94
N ASP A 687 -9.44 8.76 25.62
CA ASP A 687 -9.65 8.24 24.27
C ASP A 687 -10.47 9.22 23.42
N TYR A 688 -9.87 9.69 22.33
CA TYR A 688 -10.55 10.47 21.31
C TYR A 688 -10.92 9.59 20.13
N LEU A 689 -12.20 9.59 19.78
CA LEU A 689 -12.68 8.90 18.60
C LEU A 689 -12.26 9.67 17.35
N TRP A 690 -11.50 9.02 16.47
CA TRP A 690 -11.41 9.43 15.08
C TRP A 690 -12.28 8.53 14.20
N ARG A 691 -12.95 9.11 13.21
CA ARG A 691 -13.86 8.36 12.34
C ARG A 691 -14.16 9.08 11.04
N ASP A 692 -14.63 8.30 10.08
CA ASP A 692 -15.44 8.84 9.00
C ASP A 692 -16.80 9.33 9.56
N GLN A 693 -17.21 10.55 9.25
CA GLN A 693 -18.57 11.05 9.53
C GLN A 693 -19.55 10.69 8.42
N ALA A 694 -19.05 10.33 7.22
CA ALA A 694 -19.89 9.78 6.18
C ALA A 694 -20.45 8.42 6.63
N SER A 695 -21.74 8.21 6.37
CA SER A 695 -22.54 7.18 7.05
C SER A 695 -21.94 5.77 6.90
N PHE A 696 -21.49 5.40 5.70
CA PHE A 696 -21.05 4.03 5.44
C PHE A 696 -19.60 3.76 5.82
N GLY A 697 -18.68 4.71 5.69
CA GLY A 697 -17.30 4.45 6.15
C GLY A 697 -17.27 4.09 7.62
N ASN A 698 -17.97 4.86 8.46
CA ASN A 698 -18.09 4.56 9.88
C ASN A 698 -18.79 3.21 10.17
N THR A 699 -19.82 2.88 9.40
CA THR A 699 -20.59 1.64 9.57
C THR A 699 -19.79 0.41 9.13
N ASP A 700 -18.92 0.56 8.13
CA ASP A 700 -18.07 -0.49 7.57
C ASP A 700 -16.65 -0.52 8.17
N GLY A 701 -16.40 0.25 9.24
CA GLY A 701 -15.19 0.10 10.07
C GLY A 701 -14.09 1.14 9.86
N ILE A 702 -14.35 2.30 9.23
CA ILE A 702 -13.42 3.44 9.17
C ILE A 702 -13.58 4.32 10.42
N TRP A 703 -12.98 3.89 11.51
CA TRP A 703 -12.84 4.62 12.76
C TRP A 703 -11.73 4.00 13.61
N GLY A 704 -11.30 4.68 14.66
CA GLY A 704 -10.36 4.17 15.65
C GLY A 704 -10.16 5.17 16.78
N LEU A 705 -9.08 5.02 17.54
CA LEU A 705 -8.84 5.84 18.72
C LEU A 705 -7.50 6.59 18.61
N LEU A 706 -7.48 7.80 19.16
CA LEU A 706 -6.28 8.51 19.58
C LEU A 706 -6.33 8.51 21.11
N ARG A 707 -5.52 7.67 21.75
CA ARG A 707 -5.46 7.51 23.20
C ARG A 707 -4.40 8.46 23.75
N VAL A 708 -4.85 9.43 24.53
CA VAL A 708 -3.99 10.48 25.08
C VAL A 708 -3.73 10.21 26.54
N GLU A 709 -2.48 9.92 26.88
CA GLU A 709 -2.08 9.54 28.23
C GLU A 709 -1.15 10.58 28.86
N ASP A 710 -1.14 10.67 30.19
CA ASP A 710 -0.12 11.48 30.86
C ASP A 710 1.26 10.90 30.51
N PRO A 711 2.27 11.73 30.19
CA PRO A 711 3.61 11.23 29.94
C PRO A 711 4.10 10.45 31.17
N PRO A 712 4.81 9.32 30.99
CA PRO A 712 5.26 8.50 32.10
C PRO A 712 6.04 9.36 33.10
N THR A 713 5.62 9.35 34.37
CA THR A 713 6.31 10.12 35.43
C THR A 713 7.77 9.63 35.56
N PRO A 714 8.76 10.53 35.55
CA PRO A 714 10.20 10.18 35.56
C PRO A 714 10.67 9.32 36.74
#